data_AF-A0A9P0T6X1-F1
#
_entry.id   AF-A0A9P0T6X1-F1
#
_cell.length_a   1.000
_cell.length_b   1.000
_cell.length_c   1.000
_cell.angle_alpha   90.00
_cell.angle_beta   90.00
_cell.angle_gamma   90.00
#
_symmetry.space_group_name_H-M   'P 1'
#
loop_
_entity.id
_entity.type
_entity.pdbx_description
1 polymer ?
#
loop_
_entity_poly.entity_id
_entity_poly.type
_entity_poly.pdbx_seq_one_letter_code
_entity_poly.pdbx_strand_id
1 'polypeptide(L)'
;MNNPSKSTCLSSDLNNFIYGVSRRNFQNSPELTKVALSLLKTFPAARDAVLEYFAMVFHDAVNIAINPSDYDVDSSTNGSLEAVSMIGPELCGLGEAWAPFIAPWCIKLIMDIAIDKANLPNATLQNIDPVRVLLDITTQNLMLLNAEERAKCIDMMLGCRACSWAVGWVGRAEPALVAPRALALGADAARAVLAHLANHPPALLHVRRALVNLFQEAIDEDLKSDKKRDVIPYLLNLASKSDIVLKALIQDIEATLTDQVMDRLNVICSMYRHSGSWEGVGPASLVTLLLRSDVHCFLLLLKHAQKNLFSRQLLEYLLQKLENEVMFPDRSVPLLISTGEEINIVREKLLDGNQLEQYSIARILILVCYNQPSEFISTIAYLLQYSKTDATLALLVRIISGTITMHTPNDSTDINMDTERYQNFIKSGIEYALRDAVLSDQQIKKCFVEDRVPDGQDTYMHQFCLNIVKLLRWENSNRVSALRTRSICRAVEGNLYRIGAALQRYSCILQPRMECTVTALPEMPTCHALAQVLDRVDMSGTKSPPPSVEVILKVVQAVAKYFFRCLHEEDIMAKLRGVQTASRLLRKLCLHSKLARAVALRDLLETAMFREDKIFGSKPVIPNLLSASKEWTNDDLLIYMNQKHGPITQLTQSHTSVFHAGVIGSGVRKHRAGEDGIPPILTTNNELLMGALMSCMDGNSGIVEGATSVSLLLVELVSPDVMYNGLPWPDEDFTKQVSIERELYMRGAVERCAVARAALRRVALARPALCLSSALLRASAATLLHRLRAHLDRHTQSPELSRELSALTELLSTMTLGQLLPHPLCHILELAPELTANELVQVLRDCLWNYTRDHVPSPALFTCDSTGNLNK
;
A
#
# COMPACT_ATOMS: atom_id res chain seq x y z
N MET A 1 46.01 -15.60 -74.77
CA MET A 1 47.35 -16.25 -74.66
C MET A 1 47.35 -17.07 -73.36
N ASN A 2 47.34 -18.40 -73.47
CA ASN A 2 47.28 -19.34 -72.35
C ASN A 2 48.67 -19.60 -71.78
N ASN A 3 48.83 -19.53 -70.46
CA ASN A 3 50.03 -19.99 -69.76
C ASN A 3 50.01 -21.53 -69.66
N PRO A 4 50.99 -22.26 -70.25
CA PRO A 4 50.98 -23.73 -70.30
C PRO A 4 51.21 -24.42 -68.95
N SER A 5 51.73 -23.71 -67.93
CA SER A 5 51.92 -24.25 -66.58
C SER A 5 50.61 -24.36 -65.77
N LYS A 6 49.59 -23.55 -66.12
CA LYS A 6 48.27 -23.65 -65.47
C LYS A 6 47.44 -24.81 -66.01
N SER A 7 47.60 -25.21 -67.28
CA SER A 7 46.79 -26.29 -67.88
C SER A 7 47.23 -27.69 -67.47
N THR A 8 48.52 -27.92 -67.22
CA THR A 8 49.04 -29.22 -66.74
C THR A 8 48.65 -29.49 -65.29
N CYS A 9 48.70 -28.48 -64.41
CA CYS A 9 48.24 -28.59 -63.02
C CYS A 9 46.72 -28.86 -62.93
N LEU A 10 45.93 -28.22 -63.79
CA LEU A 10 44.47 -28.39 -63.81
C LEU A 10 44.04 -29.76 -64.33
N SER A 11 44.81 -30.35 -65.26
CA SER A 11 44.61 -31.72 -65.75
C SER A 11 44.96 -32.78 -64.70
N SER A 12 46.02 -32.58 -63.91
CA SER A 12 46.34 -33.48 -62.79
C SER A 12 45.30 -33.41 -61.68
N ASP A 13 44.84 -32.20 -61.33
CA ASP A 13 43.81 -32.00 -60.30
C ASP A 13 42.47 -32.64 -60.70
N LEU A 14 42.07 -32.50 -61.97
CA LEU A 14 40.86 -33.12 -62.50
C LEU A 14 40.93 -34.65 -62.49
N ASN A 15 42.05 -35.24 -62.93
CA ASN A 15 42.23 -36.70 -62.91
C ASN A 15 42.28 -37.26 -61.49
N ASN A 16 42.92 -36.53 -60.55
CA ASN A 16 42.95 -36.90 -59.14
C ASN A 16 41.55 -36.84 -58.51
N PHE A 17 40.76 -35.82 -58.85
CA PHE A 17 39.37 -35.70 -58.40
C PHE A 17 38.50 -36.83 -58.96
N ILE A 18 38.53 -37.09 -60.28
CA ILE A 18 37.73 -38.15 -60.91
C ILE A 18 38.07 -39.53 -60.32
N TYR A 19 39.36 -39.83 -60.14
CA TYR A 19 39.81 -41.10 -59.57
C TYR A 19 39.43 -41.25 -58.08
N GLY A 20 39.51 -40.17 -57.31
CA GLY A 20 39.12 -40.14 -55.90
C GLY A 20 37.61 -40.34 -55.69
N VAL A 21 36.78 -39.63 -56.47
CA VAL A 21 35.31 -39.73 -56.39
C VAL A 21 34.83 -41.12 -56.82
N SER A 22 35.42 -41.70 -57.89
CA SER A 22 35.03 -43.01 -58.43
C SER A 22 35.26 -44.18 -57.46
N ARG A 23 36.18 -44.03 -56.50
CA ARG A 23 36.53 -45.08 -55.53
C ARG A 23 35.72 -45.04 -54.23
N ARG A 24 34.92 -43.99 -53.97
CA ARG A 24 34.13 -43.79 -52.73
C ARG A 24 34.93 -43.99 -51.43
N ASN A 25 36.25 -43.72 -51.45
CA ASN A 25 37.10 -43.84 -50.27
C ASN A 25 37.09 -42.53 -49.47
N PHE A 26 36.21 -42.44 -48.45
CA PHE A 26 36.06 -41.26 -47.58
C PHE A 26 37.22 -41.05 -46.58
N GLN A 27 38.20 -41.97 -46.51
CA GLN A 27 39.36 -41.86 -45.62
C GLN A 27 40.32 -40.70 -45.97
N ASN A 28 40.35 -40.25 -47.24
CA ASN A 28 41.10 -39.06 -47.70
C ASN A 28 40.14 -37.93 -48.13
N SER A 29 38.96 -37.86 -47.50
CA SER A 29 37.96 -36.82 -47.77
C SER A 29 38.50 -35.39 -47.65
N PRO A 30 39.36 -35.02 -46.67
CA PRO A 30 39.85 -33.65 -46.56
C PRO A 30 40.80 -33.24 -47.70
N GLU A 31 41.72 -34.11 -48.16
CA GLU A 31 42.60 -33.79 -49.29
C GLU A 31 41.83 -33.71 -50.61
N LEU A 32 40.87 -34.61 -50.84
CA LEU A 32 40.01 -34.58 -52.03
C LEU A 32 39.12 -33.34 -52.04
N THR A 33 38.63 -32.91 -50.87
CA THR A 33 37.86 -31.68 -50.70
C THR A 33 38.69 -30.44 -51.06
N LYS A 34 39.98 -30.38 -50.68
CA LYS A 34 40.89 -29.28 -51.08
C LYS A 34 41.08 -29.21 -52.61
N VAL A 35 41.24 -30.36 -53.27
CA VAL A 35 41.33 -30.44 -54.74
C VAL A 35 40.01 -30.01 -55.39
N ALA A 36 38.88 -30.46 -54.86
CA ALA A 36 37.55 -30.10 -55.33
C ALA A 36 37.28 -28.58 -55.22
N LEU A 37 37.68 -27.96 -54.10
CA LEU A 37 37.57 -26.51 -53.89
C LEU A 37 38.47 -25.71 -54.87
N SER A 38 39.69 -26.20 -55.14
CA SER A 38 40.58 -25.62 -56.15
C SER A 38 39.96 -25.69 -57.55
N LEU A 39 39.38 -26.83 -57.91
CA LEU A 39 38.69 -27.03 -59.19
C LEU A 39 37.45 -26.13 -59.33
N LEU A 40 36.68 -25.93 -58.26
CA LEU A 40 35.51 -25.05 -58.27
C LEU A 40 35.89 -23.60 -58.60
N LYS A 41 37.02 -23.11 -58.08
CA LYS A 41 37.53 -21.74 -58.32
C LYS A 41 38.17 -21.57 -59.69
N THR A 42 38.80 -22.61 -60.23
CA THR A 42 39.65 -22.54 -61.43
C THR A 42 38.98 -23.07 -62.70
N PHE A 43 37.94 -23.92 -62.58
CA PHE A 43 37.31 -24.61 -63.70
C PHE A 43 35.78 -24.73 -63.53
N PRO A 44 35.00 -23.75 -64.05
CA PRO A 44 33.54 -23.72 -63.90
C PRO A 44 32.79 -24.94 -64.46
N ALA A 45 33.35 -25.63 -65.45
CA ALA A 45 32.72 -26.80 -66.05
C ALA A 45 32.73 -28.06 -65.14
N ALA A 46 33.56 -28.08 -64.08
CA ALA A 46 33.52 -29.14 -63.06
C ALA A 46 32.51 -28.86 -61.93
N ARG A 47 31.81 -27.72 -61.96
CA ARG A 47 30.91 -27.28 -60.88
C ARG A 47 29.93 -28.34 -60.45
N ASP A 48 29.16 -28.91 -61.38
CA ASP A 48 28.06 -29.81 -61.04
C ASP A 48 28.58 -31.11 -60.42
N ALA A 49 29.70 -31.64 -60.94
CA ALA A 49 30.38 -32.82 -60.38
C ALA A 49 30.99 -32.56 -58.98
N VAL A 50 31.53 -31.36 -58.75
CA VAL A 50 32.07 -30.95 -57.44
C VAL A 50 30.95 -30.76 -56.41
N LEU A 51 29.84 -30.14 -56.78
CA LEU A 51 28.68 -29.97 -55.89
C LEU A 51 28.00 -31.32 -55.57
N GLU A 52 27.96 -32.26 -56.51
CA GLU A 52 27.49 -33.63 -56.25
C GLU A 52 28.40 -34.36 -55.27
N TYR A 53 29.72 -34.24 -55.42
CA TYR A 53 30.68 -34.77 -54.44
C TYR A 53 30.48 -34.14 -53.05
N PHE A 54 30.31 -32.83 -52.95
CA PHE A 54 30.02 -32.17 -51.67
C PHE A 54 28.72 -32.69 -51.05
N ALA A 55 27.67 -32.94 -51.83
CA ALA A 55 26.42 -33.51 -51.32
C ALA A 55 26.66 -34.90 -50.70
N MET A 56 27.50 -35.75 -51.32
CA MET A 56 27.88 -37.05 -50.75
C MET A 56 28.63 -36.90 -49.42
N VAL A 57 29.55 -35.95 -49.33
CA VAL A 57 30.32 -35.66 -48.10
C VAL A 57 29.39 -35.17 -46.98
N PHE A 58 28.42 -34.30 -47.28
CA PHE A 58 27.42 -33.85 -46.31
C PHE A 58 26.50 -34.99 -45.83
N HIS A 59 26.02 -35.87 -46.73
CA HIS A 59 25.22 -37.03 -46.32
C HIS A 59 25.99 -38.00 -45.41
N ASP A 60 27.25 -38.28 -45.73
CA ASP A 60 28.12 -39.14 -44.93
C ASP A 60 28.40 -38.51 -43.56
N ALA A 61 28.76 -37.22 -43.52
CA ALA A 61 28.99 -36.49 -42.27
C ALA A 61 27.74 -36.42 -41.38
N VAL A 62 26.54 -36.28 -41.96
CA VAL A 62 25.27 -36.32 -41.21
C VAL A 62 25.02 -37.72 -40.62
N ASN A 63 25.27 -38.79 -41.37
CA ASN A 63 25.10 -40.16 -40.85
C ASN A 63 26.08 -40.47 -39.70
N ILE A 64 27.35 -40.05 -39.82
CA ILE A 64 28.37 -40.19 -38.77
C ILE A 64 27.95 -39.42 -37.51
N ALA A 65 27.42 -38.20 -37.67
CA ALA A 65 27.03 -37.36 -36.54
C ALA A 65 25.74 -37.81 -35.83
N ILE A 66 24.83 -38.53 -36.52
CA ILE A 66 23.60 -39.07 -35.92
C ILE A 66 23.87 -40.34 -35.10
N ASN A 67 24.77 -41.22 -35.57
CA ASN A 67 25.08 -42.50 -34.94
C ASN A 67 26.54 -42.57 -34.45
N PRO A 68 26.99 -41.73 -33.50
CA PRO A 68 28.39 -41.69 -33.08
C PRO A 68 28.87 -42.99 -32.40
N SER A 69 27.97 -43.89 -32.02
CA SER A 69 28.29 -45.19 -31.41
C SER A 69 28.58 -46.32 -32.41
N ASP A 70 28.16 -46.17 -33.68
CA ASP A 70 28.37 -47.20 -34.73
C ASP A 70 29.71 -47.00 -35.45
N TYR A 71 30.41 -45.90 -35.19
CA TYR A 71 31.67 -45.52 -35.82
C TYR A 71 32.76 -45.37 -34.74
N ASP A 72 33.71 -46.32 -34.70
CA ASP A 72 34.80 -46.33 -33.72
C ASP A 72 35.68 -45.06 -33.75
N VAL A 73 36.20 -44.71 -32.56
CA VAL A 73 36.99 -43.50 -32.22
C VAL A 73 38.41 -43.48 -32.84
N ASP A 74 38.79 -44.50 -33.62
CA ASP A 74 40.10 -44.61 -34.25
C ASP A 74 40.21 -43.76 -35.53
N SER A 75 40.45 -42.45 -35.33
CA SER A 75 41.19 -41.44 -36.13
C SER A 75 41.08 -41.39 -37.68
N SER A 76 40.25 -42.21 -38.34
CA SER A 76 40.12 -42.27 -39.81
C SER A 76 38.69 -42.09 -40.31
N THR A 77 37.71 -41.97 -39.40
CA THR A 77 36.27 -41.84 -39.67
C THR A 77 35.75 -40.39 -39.59
N ASN A 78 36.57 -39.43 -39.12
CA ASN A 78 36.21 -38.01 -39.02
C ASN A 78 36.50 -37.17 -40.28
N GLY A 79 37.06 -37.78 -41.33
CA GLY A 79 37.48 -37.06 -42.54
C GLY A 79 36.33 -36.30 -43.22
N SER A 80 35.11 -36.83 -43.20
CA SER A 80 33.91 -36.16 -43.75
C SER A 80 33.45 -34.97 -42.89
N LEU A 81 33.58 -35.04 -41.56
CA LEU A 81 33.24 -33.93 -40.67
C LEU A 81 34.24 -32.77 -40.81
N GLU A 82 35.53 -33.10 -40.91
CA GLU A 82 36.59 -32.12 -41.20
C GLU A 82 36.41 -31.50 -42.60
N ALA A 83 36.07 -32.31 -43.61
CA ALA A 83 35.76 -31.82 -44.95
C ALA A 83 34.58 -30.83 -44.97
N VAL A 84 33.49 -31.09 -44.24
CA VAL A 84 32.37 -30.15 -44.12
C VAL A 84 32.82 -28.81 -43.51
N SER A 85 33.70 -28.84 -42.50
CA SER A 85 34.24 -27.62 -41.89
C SER A 85 35.09 -26.77 -42.85
N MET A 86 35.73 -27.40 -43.85
CA MET A 86 36.48 -26.71 -44.89
C MET A 86 35.58 -26.17 -46.01
N ILE A 87 34.51 -26.88 -46.36
CA ILE A 87 33.59 -26.50 -47.43
C ILE A 87 32.82 -25.21 -47.07
N GLY A 88 32.38 -25.09 -45.81
CA GLY A 88 31.55 -23.97 -45.34
C GLY A 88 32.11 -22.58 -45.65
N PRO A 89 33.28 -22.21 -45.10
CA PRO A 89 33.87 -20.89 -45.31
C PRO A 89 34.15 -20.59 -46.79
N GLU A 90 34.56 -21.61 -47.54
CA GLU A 90 34.95 -21.46 -48.95
C GLU A 90 33.74 -21.23 -49.86
N LEU A 91 32.63 -21.94 -49.65
CA LEU A 91 31.39 -21.69 -50.40
C LEU A 91 30.77 -20.33 -50.07
N CYS A 92 30.89 -19.87 -48.82
CA CYS A 92 30.45 -18.53 -48.44
C CYS A 92 31.32 -17.41 -49.06
N GLY A 93 32.60 -17.68 -49.35
CA GLY A 93 33.55 -16.73 -49.90
C GLY A 93 33.52 -16.53 -51.43
N LEU A 94 32.69 -17.27 -52.18
CA LEU A 94 32.66 -17.24 -53.65
C LEU A 94 31.92 -16.01 -54.25
N GLY A 95 31.16 -15.27 -53.43
CA GLY A 95 30.51 -14.00 -53.82
C GLY A 95 29.20 -14.14 -54.61
N GLU A 96 28.60 -12.99 -54.97
CA GLU A 96 27.22 -12.90 -55.53
C GLU A 96 27.00 -13.71 -56.81
N ALA A 97 28.00 -13.82 -57.69
CA ALA A 97 27.89 -14.53 -58.96
C ALA A 97 27.63 -16.04 -58.80
N TRP A 98 28.00 -16.62 -57.65
CA TRP A 98 27.83 -18.04 -57.34
C TRP A 98 26.56 -18.35 -56.54
N ALA A 99 25.97 -17.34 -55.91
CA ALA A 99 24.79 -17.50 -55.07
C ALA A 99 23.60 -18.19 -55.80
N PRO A 100 23.26 -17.87 -57.07
CA PRO A 100 22.16 -18.53 -57.79
C PRO A 100 22.34 -20.03 -58.02
N PHE A 101 23.56 -20.55 -57.88
CA PHE A 101 23.86 -21.97 -58.04
C PHE A 101 24.00 -22.68 -56.70
N ILE A 102 24.64 -22.03 -55.72
CA ILE A 102 24.88 -22.59 -54.40
C ILE A 102 23.59 -22.67 -53.58
N ALA A 103 22.78 -21.61 -53.54
CA ALA A 103 21.58 -21.58 -52.71
C ALA A 103 20.53 -22.65 -53.11
N PRO A 104 20.17 -22.85 -54.40
CA PRO A 104 19.27 -23.95 -54.78
C PRO A 104 19.86 -25.34 -54.55
N TRP A 105 21.19 -25.49 -54.68
CA TRP A 105 21.86 -26.76 -54.38
C TRP A 105 21.78 -27.09 -52.89
N CYS A 106 22.11 -26.13 -52.00
CA CYS A 106 21.99 -26.34 -50.56
C CYS A 106 20.55 -26.64 -50.15
N ILE A 107 19.56 -25.97 -50.74
CA ILE A 107 18.14 -26.21 -50.47
C ILE A 107 17.72 -27.64 -50.84
N LYS A 108 18.10 -28.12 -52.04
CA LYS A 108 17.82 -29.49 -52.46
C LYS A 108 18.46 -30.51 -51.52
N LEU A 109 19.72 -30.29 -51.15
CA LEU A 109 20.43 -31.15 -50.21
C LEU A 109 19.77 -31.18 -48.82
N ILE A 110 19.36 -30.03 -48.30
CA ILE A 110 18.59 -29.95 -47.04
C ILE A 110 17.27 -30.72 -47.17
N MET A 111 16.56 -30.59 -48.30
CA MET A 111 15.32 -31.33 -48.55
C MET A 111 15.54 -32.83 -48.57
N ASP A 112 16.57 -33.30 -49.27
CA ASP A 112 16.90 -34.73 -49.36
C ASP A 112 17.27 -35.29 -47.99
N ILE A 113 18.08 -34.56 -47.20
CA ILE A 113 18.41 -34.95 -45.81
C ILE A 113 17.16 -34.97 -44.92
N ALA A 114 16.29 -33.96 -45.02
CA ALA A 114 15.08 -33.87 -44.21
C ALA A 114 14.07 -34.98 -44.56
N ILE A 115 13.99 -35.40 -45.82
CA ILE A 115 13.13 -36.52 -46.27
C ILE A 115 13.72 -37.85 -45.83
N ASP A 116 15.01 -38.10 -46.06
CA ASP A 116 15.70 -39.35 -45.68
C ASP A 116 15.64 -39.58 -44.17
N LYS A 117 15.74 -38.50 -43.39
CA LYS A 117 15.77 -38.53 -41.92
C LYS A 117 14.46 -38.09 -41.26
N ALA A 118 13.32 -38.14 -41.97
CA ALA A 118 12.03 -37.66 -41.45
C ALA A 118 11.54 -38.35 -40.16
N ASN A 119 12.06 -39.55 -39.84
CA ASN A 119 11.73 -40.31 -38.64
C ASN A 119 12.43 -39.78 -37.36
N LEU A 120 13.42 -38.91 -37.48
CA LEU A 120 14.15 -38.34 -36.36
C LEU A 120 13.50 -37.04 -35.87
N PRO A 121 13.63 -36.69 -34.57
CA PRO A 121 13.17 -35.40 -34.08
C PRO A 121 13.89 -34.24 -34.79
N ASN A 122 13.13 -33.28 -35.31
CA ASN A 122 13.65 -32.10 -36.02
C ASN A 122 14.72 -31.33 -35.21
N ALA A 123 14.58 -31.29 -33.88
CA ALA A 123 15.54 -30.63 -32.99
C ALA A 123 16.91 -31.33 -32.97
N THR A 124 16.97 -32.65 -33.19
CA THR A 124 18.21 -33.39 -33.27
C THR A 124 18.93 -33.06 -34.58
N LEU A 125 18.21 -33.12 -35.71
CA LEU A 125 18.78 -32.81 -37.04
C LEU A 125 19.30 -31.38 -37.13
N GLN A 126 18.54 -30.40 -36.62
CA GLN A 126 18.92 -28.99 -36.65
C GLN A 126 20.21 -28.68 -35.87
N ASN A 127 20.54 -29.47 -34.85
CA ASN A 127 21.64 -29.18 -33.93
C ASN A 127 22.96 -29.87 -34.31
N ILE A 128 22.97 -30.69 -35.36
CA ILE A 128 24.14 -31.40 -35.85
C ILE A 128 25.04 -30.45 -36.64
N ASP A 129 26.35 -30.49 -36.40
CA ASP A 129 27.32 -29.55 -36.99
C ASP A 129 27.28 -29.50 -38.52
N PRO A 130 27.28 -30.63 -39.27
CA PRO A 130 27.10 -30.62 -40.71
C PRO A 130 25.84 -29.91 -41.21
N VAL A 131 24.73 -30.08 -40.50
CA VAL A 131 23.45 -29.44 -40.87
C VAL A 131 23.50 -27.93 -40.56
N ARG A 132 24.14 -27.52 -39.46
CA ARG A 132 24.34 -26.10 -39.14
C ARG A 132 25.20 -25.41 -40.19
N VAL A 133 26.33 -26.01 -40.58
CA VAL A 133 27.17 -25.48 -41.65
C VAL A 133 26.37 -25.33 -42.95
N LEU A 134 25.55 -26.32 -43.29
CA LEU A 134 24.70 -26.26 -44.49
C LEU A 134 23.63 -25.16 -44.41
N LEU A 135 22.99 -24.99 -43.25
CA LEU A 135 22.05 -23.90 -43.00
C LEU A 135 22.71 -22.52 -43.07
N ASP A 136 23.94 -22.38 -42.57
CA ASP A 136 24.70 -21.12 -42.60
C ASP A 136 25.13 -20.75 -44.02
N ILE A 137 25.63 -21.72 -44.80
CA ILE A 137 25.92 -21.54 -46.24
C ILE A 137 24.65 -21.08 -46.96
N THR A 138 23.53 -21.76 -46.71
CA THR A 138 22.24 -21.44 -47.33
C THR A 138 21.81 -20.02 -46.98
N THR A 139 21.89 -19.65 -45.71
CA THR A 139 21.45 -18.34 -45.22
C THR A 139 22.28 -17.20 -45.81
N GLN A 140 23.61 -17.34 -45.85
CA GLN A 140 24.51 -16.32 -46.40
C GLN A 140 24.33 -16.15 -47.92
N ASN A 141 24.29 -17.26 -48.67
CA ASN A 141 24.12 -17.20 -50.12
C ASN A 141 22.73 -16.71 -50.52
N LEU A 142 21.69 -17.01 -49.74
CA LEU A 142 20.34 -16.53 -50.00
C LEU A 142 20.21 -15.01 -49.86
N MET A 143 21.01 -14.38 -48.99
CA MET A 143 21.08 -12.92 -48.85
C MET A 143 21.76 -12.21 -50.03
N LEU A 144 22.56 -12.93 -50.82
CA LEU A 144 23.23 -12.43 -52.02
C LEU A 144 22.36 -12.52 -53.29
N LEU A 145 21.19 -13.18 -53.23
CA LEU A 145 20.27 -13.33 -54.36
C LEU A 145 19.38 -12.12 -54.59
N ASN A 146 18.92 -11.94 -55.82
CA ASN A 146 17.86 -10.98 -56.15
C ASN A 146 16.52 -11.39 -55.51
N ALA A 147 15.63 -10.42 -55.27
CA ALA A 147 14.36 -10.67 -54.55
C ALA A 147 13.47 -11.77 -55.20
N GLU A 148 13.45 -11.86 -56.53
CA GLU A 148 12.67 -12.89 -57.24
C GLU A 148 13.29 -14.30 -57.12
N GLU A 149 14.61 -14.40 -57.22
CA GLU A 149 15.33 -15.68 -57.10
C GLU A 149 15.23 -16.22 -55.67
N ARG A 150 15.33 -15.30 -54.71
CA ARG A 150 15.17 -15.57 -53.29
C ARG A 150 13.78 -16.08 -52.94
N ALA A 151 12.75 -15.45 -53.52
CA ALA A 151 11.37 -15.91 -53.39
C ALA A 151 11.19 -17.34 -53.93
N LYS A 152 11.71 -17.65 -55.12
CA LYS A 152 11.65 -18.99 -55.71
C LYS A 152 12.34 -20.05 -54.84
N CYS A 153 13.47 -19.69 -54.21
CA CYS A 153 14.17 -20.55 -53.28
C CYS A 153 13.35 -20.85 -52.01
N ILE A 154 12.72 -19.82 -51.43
CA ILE A 154 11.82 -20.01 -50.27
C ILE A 154 10.58 -20.83 -50.64
N ASP A 155 9.98 -20.60 -51.80
CA ASP A 155 8.83 -21.38 -52.28
C ASP A 155 9.20 -22.85 -52.50
N MET A 156 10.42 -23.12 -52.99
CA MET A 156 10.97 -24.47 -53.12
C MET A 156 11.08 -25.17 -51.76
N MET A 157 11.58 -24.48 -50.72
CA MET A 157 11.68 -25.04 -49.38
C MET A 157 10.30 -25.26 -48.72
N LEU A 158 9.37 -24.31 -48.88
CA LEU A 158 8.01 -24.39 -48.35
C LEU A 158 7.20 -25.55 -48.97
N GLY A 159 7.57 -25.99 -50.17
CA GLY A 159 7.01 -27.17 -50.83
C GLY A 159 7.30 -28.50 -50.10
N CYS A 160 8.31 -28.55 -49.22
CA CYS A 160 8.66 -29.75 -48.46
C CYS A 160 8.20 -29.68 -47.00
N ARG A 161 7.25 -30.56 -46.62
CA ARG A 161 6.72 -30.61 -45.24
C ARG A 161 7.77 -30.97 -44.19
N ALA A 162 8.76 -31.80 -44.53
CA ALA A 162 9.82 -32.22 -43.63
C ALA A 162 10.84 -31.09 -43.32
N CYS A 163 10.82 -30.01 -44.12
CA CYS A 163 11.78 -28.89 -44.01
C CYS A 163 11.30 -27.73 -43.13
N SER A 164 10.19 -27.85 -42.40
CA SER A 164 9.62 -26.72 -41.65
C SER A 164 10.60 -26.07 -40.64
N TRP A 165 11.50 -26.87 -40.05
CA TRP A 165 12.56 -26.39 -39.14
C TRP A 165 13.67 -25.64 -39.89
N ALA A 166 14.07 -26.12 -41.07
CA ALA A 166 15.08 -25.48 -41.91
C ALA A 166 14.55 -24.17 -42.51
N VAL A 167 13.29 -24.15 -42.97
CA VAL A 167 12.59 -22.92 -43.40
C VAL A 167 12.55 -21.92 -42.25
N GLY A 168 12.24 -22.37 -41.03
CA GLY A 168 12.22 -21.51 -39.86
C GLY A 168 13.60 -20.95 -39.47
N TRP A 169 14.69 -21.64 -39.79
CA TRP A 169 16.06 -21.14 -39.57
C TRP A 169 16.50 -20.15 -40.65
N VAL A 170 16.43 -20.56 -41.91
CA VAL A 170 16.80 -19.73 -43.07
C VAL A 170 15.93 -18.48 -43.14
N GLY A 171 14.65 -18.62 -42.79
CA GLY A 171 13.70 -17.51 -42.72
C GLY A 171 13.99 -16.49 -41.61
N ARG A 172 14.94 -16.72 -40.69
CA ARG A 172 15.39 -15.69 -39.74
C ARG A 172 16.15 -14.56 -40.41
N ALA A 173 16.82 -14.83 -41.52
CA ALA A 173 17.52 -13.81 -42.29
C ALA A 173 16.56 -12.91 -43.08
N GLU A 174 15.40 -13.42 -43.48
CA GLU A 174 14.37 -12.63 -44.17
C GLU A 174 12.93 -12.99 -43.78
N PRO A 175 12.54 -12.67 -42.54
CA PRO A 175 11.24 -13.07 -42.01
C PRO A 175 10.07 -12.36 -42.70
N ALA A 176 10.30 -11.17 -43.29
CA ALA A 176 9.31 -10.43 -44.07
C ALA A 176 8.84 -11.17 -45.33
N LEU A 177 9.72 -11.98 -45.93
CA LEU A 177 9.45 -12.72 -47.15
C LEU A 177 8.82 -14.09 -46.87
N VAL A 178 9.25 -14.74 -45.77
CA VAL A 178 8.83 -16.09 -45.39
C VAL A 178 7.47 -16.10 -44.68
N ALA A 179 7.19 -15.15 -43.77
CA ALA A 179 5.97 -15.21 -42.95
C ALA A 179 4.66 -15.14 -43.77
N PRO A 180 4.49 -14.23 -44.75
CA PRO A 180 3.28 -14.19 -45.58
C PRO A 180 3.12 -15.46 -46.45
N ARG A 181 4.22 -16.02 -46.96
CA ARG A 181 4.21 -17.24 -47.77
C ARG A 181 3.89 -18.49 -46.95
N ALA A 182 4.38 -18.56 -45.71
CA ALA A 182 4.05 -19.64 -44.79
C ALA A 182 2.55 -19.67 -44.45
N LEU A 183 1.91 -18.49 -44.33
CA LEU A 183 0.46 -18.36 -44.10
C LEU A 183 -0.40 -18.78 -45.31
N ALA A 184 0.17 -18.83 -46.52
CA ALA A 184 -0.52 -19.36 -47.69
C ALA A 184 -0.61 -20.90 -47.68
N LEU A 185 0.10 -21.58 -46.77
CA LEU A 185 0.04 -23.02 -46.57
C LEU A 185 -1.14 -23.43 -45.66
N GLY A 186 -1.48 -24.72 -45.66
CA GLY A 186 -2.45 -25.27 -44.70
C GLY A 186 -2.02 -25.07 -43.24
N ALA A 187 -2.99 -24.98 -42.32
CA ALA A 187 -2.77 -24.56 -40.94
C ALA A 187 -1.66 -25.35 -40.20
N ASP A 188 -1.53 -26.66 -40.45
CA ASP A 188 -0.50 -27.48 -39.81
C ASP A 188 0.92 -27.20 -40.32
N ALA A 189 1.07 -26.90 -41.61
CA ALA A 189 2.34 -26.53 -42.22
C ALA A 189 2.75 -25.11 -41.83
N ALA A 190 1.79 -24.18 -41.84
CA ALA A 190 2.00 -22.81 -41.36
C ALA A 190 2.42 -22.80 -39.88
N ARG A 191 1.73 -23.55 -39.02
CA ARG A 191 2.08 -23.70 -37.60
C ARG A 191 3.53 -24.15 -37.40
N ALA A 192 3.95 -25.18 -38.14
CA ALA A 192 5.29 -25.74 -37.99
C ALA A 192 6.38 -24.70 -38.31
N VAL A 193 6.22 -23.95 -39.42
CA VAL A 193 7.19 -22.92 -39.82
C VAL A 193 7.17 -21.72 -38.86
N LEU A 194 5.97 -21.21 -38.52
CA LEU A 194 5.82 -20.04 -37.66
C LEU A 194 6.31 -20.29 -36.23
N ALA A 195 6.15 -21.50 -35.70
CA ALA A 195 6.68 -21.86 -34.39
C ALA A 195 8.22 -21.74 -34.33
N HIS A 196 8.92 -22.13 -35.40
CA HIS A 196 10.38 -22.00 -35.47
C HIS A 196 10.85 -20.55 -35.69
N LEU A 197 10.11 -19.77 -36.47
CA LEU A 197 10.40 -18.34 -36.70
C LEU A 197 10.19 -17.51 -35.43
N ALA A 198 9.12 -17.77 -34.70
CA ALA A 198 8.75 -16.98 -33.52
C ALA A 198 9.69 -17.17 -32.32
N ASN A 199 10.47 -18.25 -32.28
CA ASN A 199 11.55 -18.41 -31.29
C ASN A 199 12.69 -17.40 -31.48
N HIS A 200 12.66 -16.57 -32.54
CA HIS A 200 13.61 -15.50 -32.80
C HIS A 200 12.91 -14.13 -32.69
N PRO A 201 13.25 -13.28 -31.69
CA PRO A 201 12.51 -12.03 -31.43
C PRO A 201 12.39 -11.07 -32.63
N PRO A 202 13.44 -10.86 -33.45
CA PRO A 202 13.33 -10.03 -34.66
C PRO A 202 12.35 -10.57 -35.70
N ALA A 203 12.21 -11.89 -35.82
CA ALA A 203 11.31 -12.50 -36.80
C ALA A 203 9.85 -12.44 -36.36
N LEU A 204 9.59 -12.44 -35.04
CA LEU A 204 8.25 -12.35 -34.47
C LEU A 204 7.50 -11.09 -34.92
N LEU A 205 8.19 -9.94 -35.03
CA LEU A 205 7.59 -8.68 -35.51
C LEU A 205 7.00 -8.83 -36.92
N HIS A 206 7.71 -9.53 -37.81
CA HIS A 206 7.28 -9.76 -39.19
C HIS A 206 6.18 -10.79 -39.29
N VAL A 207 6.23 -11.86 -38.48
CA VAL A 207 5.13 -12.83 -38.36
C VAL A 207 3.85 -12.13 -37.92
N ARG A 208 3.95 -11.26 -36.91
CA ARG A 208 2.83 -10.45 -36.44
C ARG A 208 2.30 -9.53 -37.55
N ARG A 209 3.17 -8.78 -38.23
CA ARG A 209 2.74 -7.90 -39.33
C ARG A 209 2.03 -8.69 -40.43
N ALA A 210 2.53 -9.88 -40.77
CA ALA A 210 1.90 -10.73 -41.78
C ALA A 210 0.50 -11.23 -41.34
N LEU A 211 0.35 -11.65 -40.08
CA LEU A 211 -0.95 -12.05 -39.52
C LEU A 211 -1.96 -10.91 -39.51
N VAL A 212 -1.54 -9.71 -39.10
CA VAL A 212 -2.40 -8.52 -39.07
C VAL A 212 -2.78 -8.06 -40.47
N ASN A 213 -1.84 -8.05 -41.42
CA ASN A 213 -2.13 -7.71 -42.82
C ASN A 213 -3.15 -8.68 -43.41
N LEU A 214 -2.98 -9.99 -43.18
CA LEU A 214 -3.92 -11.01 -43.66
C LEU A 214 -5.32 -10.83 -43.05
N PHE A 215 -5.40 -10.43 -41.77
CA PHE A 215 -6.67 -10.10 -41.11
C PHE A 215 -7.32 -8.82 -41.68
N GLN A 216 -6.55 -7.77 -41.93
CA GLN A 216 -7.04 -6.52 -42.51
C GLN A 216 -7.53 -6.71 -43.95
N GLU A 217 -6.77 -7.45 -44.78
CA GLU A 217 -7.16 -7.83 -46.14
C GLU A 217 -8.49 -8.61 -46.19
N ALA A 218 -8.80 -9.38 -45.14
CA ALA A 218 -10.07 -10.10 -45.02
C ALA A 218 -11.26 -9.17 -44.70
N ILE A 219 -11.02 -8.02 -44.08
CA ILE A 219 -12.05 -7.08 -43.63
C ILE A 219 -12.27 -5.91 -44.61
N ASP A 220 -11.28 -5.60 -45.45
CA ASP A 220 -11.39 -4.54 -46.46
C ASP A 220 -12.43 -4.86 -47.56
N GLU A 221 -13.23 -3.89 -47.95
CA GLU A 221 -14.36 -4.09 -48.87
C GLU A 221 -13.94 -4.23 -50.35
N ASP A 222 -12.77 -3.73 -50.75
CA ASP A 222 -12.39 -3.52 -52.17
C ASP A 222 -11.87 -4.75 -52.94
N LEU A 223 -11.82 -5.95 -52.33
CA LEU A 223 -11.22 -7.17 -52.91
C LEU A 223 -12.26 -8.29 -53.18
N LYS A 224 -12.14 -9.01 -54.32
CA LYS A 224 -13.09 -10.05 -54.80
C LYS A 224 -13.17 -11.31 -53.90
N SER A 225 -14.30 -12.02 -54.01
CA SER A 225 -15.10 -12.59 -52.91
C SER A 225 -14.89 -14.06 -52.48
N ASP A 226 -14.03 -14.87 -53.10
CA ASP A 226 -13.99 -16.31 -52.75
C ASP A 226 -12.91 -16.69 -51.74
N LYS A 227 -11.75 -16.02 -51.75
CA LYS A 227 -10.64 -16.30 -50.81
C LYS A 227 -10.85 -15.70 -49.42
N LYS A 228 -11.73 -14.69 -49.28
CA LYS A 228 -12.00 -13.96 -48.02
C LYS A 228 -12.81 -14.77 -47.00
N ARG A 229 -13.71 -15.63 -47.47
CA ARG A 229 -14.69 -16.36 -46.64
C ARG A 229 -14.03 -17.24 -45.59
N ASP A 230 -12.85 -17.76 -45.89
CA ASP A 230 -12.17 -18.77 -45.08
C ASP A 230 -10.97 -18.23 -44.27
N VAL A 231 -10.58 -16.96 -44.45
CA VAL A 231 -9.40 -16.38 -43.77
C VAL A 231 -9.59 -16.28 -42.26
N ILE A 232 -10.74 -15.77 -41.80
CA ILE A 232 -11.01 -15.62 -40.36
C ILE A 232 -11.09 -17.01 -39.67
N PRO A 233 -11.84 -18.00 -40.20
CA PRO A 233 -11.79 -19.37 -39.67
C PRO A 233 -10.41 -20.00 -39.70
N TYR A 234 -9.64 -19.76 -40.77
CA TYR A 234 -8.27 -20.25 -40.90
C TYR A 234 -7.36 -19.68 -39.81
N LEU A 235 -7.41 -18.36 -39.57
CA LEU A 235 -6.63 -17.70 -38.52
C LEU A 235 -7.00 -18.20 -37.12
N LEU A 236 -8.30 -18.39 -36.85
CA LEU A 236 -8.76 -18.90 -35.55
C LEU A 236 -8.39 -20.37 -35.34
N ASN A 237 -8.41 -21.20 -36.38
CA ASN A 237 -7.93 -22.58 -36.35
C ASN A 237 -6.39 -22.65 -36.19
N LEU A 238 -5.65 -21.75 -36.83
CA LEU A 238 -4.21 -21.65 -36.67
C LEU A 238 -3.86 -21.24 -35.23
N ALA A 239 -4.57 -20.25 -34.68
CA ALA A 239 -4.41 -19.80 -33.32
C ALA A 239 -4.77 -20.90 -32.30
N SER A 240 -5.81 -21.71 -32.53
CA SER A 240 -6.18 -22.80 -31.61
C SER A 240 -5.08 -23.84 -31.46
N LYS A 241 -4.33 -24.10 -32.54
CA LYS A 241 -3.22 -25.07 -32.57
C LYS A 241 -1.87 -24.51 -32.09
N SER A 242 -1.74 -23.19 -31.90
CA SER A 242 -0.45 -22.57 -31.55
C SER A 242 -0.59 -21.36 -30.62
N ASP A 243 -0.07 -21.47 -29.40
CA ASP A 243 -0.04 -20.37 -28.43
C ASP A 243 0.84 -19.21 -28.90
N ILE A 244 1.91 -19.51 -29.65
CA ILE A 244 2.80 -18.52 -30.24
C ILE A 244 2.05 -17.62 -31.22
N VAL A 245 1.26 -18.22 -32.12
CA VAL A 245 0.46 -17.47 -33.09
C VAL A 245 -0.65 -16.70 -32.39
N LEU A 246 -1.29 -17.30 -31.40
CA LEU A 246 -2.31 -16.64 -30.58
C LEU A 246 -1.74 -15.38 -29.90
N LYS A 247 -0.58 -15.48 -29.24
CA LYS A 247 0.11 -14.34 -28.63
C LYS A 247 0.49 -13.27 -29.66
N ALA A 248 1.03 -13.67 -30.82
CA ALA A 248 1.39 -12.74 -31.88
C ALA A 248 0.17 -11.97 -32.44
N LEU A 249 -1.01 -12.58 -32.46
CA LEU A 249 -2.25 -11.97 -32.93
C LEU A 249 -2.86 -11.02 -31.87
N ILE A 250 -2.66 -11.32 -30.59
CA ILE A 250 -3.29 -10.61 -29.47
C ILE A 250 -2.46 -9.43 -28.94
N GLN A 251 -1.14 -9.44 -29.12
CA GLN A 251 -0.24 -8.45 -28.51
C GLN A 251 -0.63 -6.99 -28.75
N ASP A 252 -1.26 -6.67 -29.88
CA ASP A 252 -1.72 -5.31 -30.21
C ASP A 252 -3.18 -5.32 -30.66
N ILE A 253 -3.98 -6.10 -29.94
CA ILE A 253 -5.39 -6.29 -30.24
C ILE A 253 -6.17 -4.98 -30.18
N GLU A 254 -5.78 -4.04 -29.31
CA GLU A 254 -6.43 -2.73 -29.20
C GLU A 254 -6.23 -1.85 -30.44
N ALA A 255 -5.07 -1.95 -31.09
CA ALA A 255 -4.78 -1.22 -32.32
C ALA A 255 -5.40 -1.88 -33.56
N THR A 256 -5.63 -3.19 -33.52
CA THR A 256 -6.15 -3.97 -34.65
C THR A 256 -7.67 -4.08 -34.65
N LEU A 257 -8.31 -4.32 -33.52
CA LEU A 257 -9.76 -4.38 -33.36
C LEU A 257 -10.34 -3.03 -32.92
N THR A 258 -10.22 -2.04 -33.80
CA THR A 258 -10.90 -0.75 -33.59
C THR A 258 -12.42 -0.90 -33.71
N ASP A 259 -13.18 0.07 -33.17
CA ASP A 259 -14.65 0.06 -33.23
C ASP A 259 -15.18 -0.11 -34.67
N GLN A 260 -14.54 0.54 -35.66
CA GLN A 260 -14.92 0.42 -37.07
C GLN A 260 -14.67 -0.98 -37.64
N VAL A 261 -13.55 -1.61 -37.27
CA VAL A 261 -13.21 -2.97 -37.70
C VAL A 261 -14.17 -3.98 -37.08
N MET A 262 -14.58 -3.79 -35.82
CA MET A 262 -15.56 -4.63 -35.14
C MET A 262 -16.95 -4.56 -35.78
N ASP A 263 -17.38 -3.37 -36.21
CA ASP A 263 -18.66 -3.21 -36.91
C ASP A 263 -18.65 -3.95 -38.26
N ARG A 264 -17.56 -3.83 -39.02
CA ARG A 264 -17.37 -4.60 -40.28
C ARG A 264 -17.32 -6.11 -40.04
N LEU A 265 -16.63 -6.55 -38.99
CA LEU A 265 -16.52 -7.95 -38.64
C LEU A 265 -17.88 -8.55 -38.25
N ASN A 266 -18.73 -7.79 -37.54
CA ASN A 266 -20.09 -8.20 -37.23
C ASN A 266 -20.93 -8.45 -38.50
N VAL A 267 -20.80 -7.58 -39.51
CA VAL A 267 -21.47 -7.76 -40.81
C VAL A 267 -20.98 -9.05 -41.48
N ILE A 268 -19.67 -9.24 -41.61
CA ILE A 268 -19.06 -10.43 -42.23
C ILE A 268 -19.49 -11.71 -41.49
N CYS A 269 -19.41 -11.74 -40.16
CA CYS A 269 -19.80 -12.89 -39.36
C CYS A 269 -21.30 -13.20 -39.51
N SER A 270 -22.16 -12.20 -39.64
CA SER A 270 -23.60 -12.41 -39.86
C SER A 270 -23.90 -13.01 -41.24
N MET A 271 -23.16 -12.62 -42.27
CA MET A 271 -23.35 -13.09 -43.65
C MET A 271 -22.85 -14.53 -43.86
N TYR A 272 -21.72 -14.90 -43.25
CA TYR A 272 -21.04 -16.17 -43.54
C TYR A 272 -21.18 -17.24 -42.45
N ARG A 273 -21.94 -16.99 -41.38
CA ARG A 273 -22.11 -17.91 -40.22
C ARG A 273 -22.55 -19.33 -40.58
N HIS A 274 -23.26 -19.48 -41.70
CA HIS A 274 -23.81 -20.77 -42.17
C HIS A 274 -22.91 -21.48 -43.19
N SER A 275 -21.66 -21.02 -43.36
CA SER A 275 -20.65 -21.70 -44.16
C SER A 275 -20.08 -22.93 -43.43
N GLY A 276 -19.82 -24.02 -44.14
CA GLY A 276 -19.14 -25.20 -43.58
C GLY A 276 -17.75 -24.89 -42.99
N SER A 277 -17.06 -23.84 -43.48
CA SER A 277 -15.78 -23.39 -42.92
C SER A 277 -15.90 -22.72 -41.54
N TRP A 278 -17.08 -22.21 -41.19
CA TRP A 278 -17.36 -21.53 -39.91
C TRP A 278 -17.95 -22.47 -38.85
N GLU A 279 -18.30 -23.70 -39.21
CA GLU A 279 -18.91 -24.71 -38.33
C GLU A 279 -17.98 -25.11 -37.15
N GLY A 280 -16.66 -25.02 -37.35
CA GLY A 280 -15.64 -25.20 -36.30
C GLY A 280 -15.36 -23.96 -35.44
N VAL A 281 -15.88 -22.79 -35.82
CA VAL A 281 -15.66 -21.49 -35.16
C VAL A 281 -16.89 -21.11 -34.34
N GLY A 282 -17.28 -22.01 -33.43
CA GLY A 282 -18.37 -21.75 -32.50
C GLY A 282 -17.96 -20.83 -31.32
N PRO A 283 -18.93 -20.34 -30.54
CA PRO A 283 -18.65 -19.63 -29.28
C PRO A 283 -17.74 -20.43 -28.34
N ALA A 284 -17.84 -21.76 -28.33
CA ALA A 284 -16.97 -22.64 -27.53
C ALA A 284 -15.50 -22.62 -27.96
N SER A 285 -15.22 -22.58 -29.27
CA SER A 285 -13.86 -22.46 -29.80
C SER A 285 -13.27 -21.11 -29.43
N LEU A 286 -14.05 -20.03 -29.56
CA LEU A 286 -13.65 -18.67 -29.18
C LEU A 286 -13.37 -18.54 -27.69
N VAL A 287 -14.23 -19.08 -26.81
CA VAL A 287 -13.97 -19.07 -25.37
C VAL A 287 -12.69 -19.85 -25.04
N THR A 288 -12.44 -20.98 -25.70
CA THR A 288 -11.22 -21.77 -25.47
C THR A 288 -9.96 -21.01 -25.88
N LEU A 289 -10.02 -20.18 -26.92
CA LEU A 289 -8.95 -19.24 -27.27
C LEU A 289 -8.79 -18.14 -26.22
N LEU A 290 -9.91 -17.55 -25.77
CA LEU A 290 -9.91 -16.47 -24.78
C LEU A 290 -9.36 -16.93 -23.41
N LEU A 291 -9.56 -18.18 -23.01
CA LEU A 291 -8.97 -18.73 -21.79
C LEU A 291 -7.42 -18.69 -21.81
N ARG A 292 -6.82 -18.74 -23.01
CA ARG A 292 -5.36 -18.68 -23.21
C ARG A 292 -4.86 -17.28 -23.60
N SER A 293 -5.73 -16.27 -23.61
CA SER A 293 -5.42 -14.90 -24.00
C SER A 293 -4.99 -14.01 -22.84
N ASP A 294 -4.49 -12.82 -23.16
CA ASP A 294 -4.09 -11.80 -22.19
C ASP A 294 -5.28 -10.95 -21.73
N VAL A 295 -5.12 -10.22 -20.61
CA VAL A 295 -6.18 -9.39 -20.00
C VAL A 295 -6.75 -8.33 -20.95
N HIS A 296 -5.95 -7.81 -21.88
CA HIS A 296 -6.36 -6.82 -22.87
C HIS A 296 -7.49 -7.34 -23.77
N CYS A 297 -7.51 -8.64 -24.11
CA CYS A 297 -8.62 -9.26 -24.84
C CYS A 297 -9.92 -9.22 -24.04
N PHE A 298 -9.84 -9.47 -22.74
CA PHE A 298 -10.99 -9.40 -21.85
C PHE A 298 -11.52 -7.97 -21.72
N LEU A 299 -10.64 -6.98 -21.55
CA LEU A 299 -11.02 -5.56 -21.48
C LEU A 299 -11.66 -5.08 -22.79
N LEU A 300 -11.14 -5.50 -23.94
CA LEU A 300 -11.74 -5.21 -25.23
C LEU A 300 -13.13 -5.87 -25.38
N LEU A 301 -13.26 -7.13 -24.97
CA LEU A 301 -14.55 -7.84 -24.98
C LEU A 301 -15.58 -7.12 -24.10
N LEU A 302 -15.18 -6.62 -22.92
CA LEU A 302 -16.03 -5.83 -22.04
C LEU A 302 -16.51 -4.54 -22.70
N LYS A 303 -15.60 -3.80 -23.36
CA LYS A 303 -15.93 -2.58 -24.09
C LYS A 303 -17.00 -2.84 -25.16
N HIS A 304 -16.86 -3.92 -25.93
CA HIS A 304 -17.81 -4.26 -27.00
C HIS A 304 -19.08 -4.97 -26.51
N ALA A 305 -19.07 -5.60 -25.33
CA ALA A 305 -20.27 -6.20 -24.72
C ALA A 305 -21.36 -5.17 -24.42
N GLN A 306 -21.02 -3.88 -24.34
CA GLN A 306 -21.99 -2.79 -24.22
C GLN A 306 -22.75 -2.55 -25.53
N LYS A 307 -22.10 -2.74 -26.67
CA LYS A 307 -22.66 -2.46 -28.00
C LYS A 307 -23.28 -3.70 -28.65
N ASN A 308 -22.71 -4.88 -28.41
CA ASN A 308 -23.02 -6.11 -29.15
C ASN A 308 -23.58 -7.21 -28.24
N LEU A 309 -24.78 -7.71 -28.56
CA LEU A 309 -25.42 -8.81 -27.83
C LEU A 309 -24.59 -10.10 -27.87
N PHE A 310 -23.97 -10.39 -29.01
CA PHE A 310 -23.09 -11.57 -29.16
C PHE A 310 -21.89 -11.49 -28.23
N SER A 311 -21.22 -10.33 -28.15
CA SER A 311 -20.11 -10.10 -27.22
C SER A 311 -20.53 -10.24 -25.76
N ARG A 312 -21.75 -9.82 -25.41
CA ARG A 312 -22.31 -10.03 -24.07
C ARG A 312 -22.59 -11.50 -23.74
N GLN A 313 -23.12 -12.27 -24.70
CA GLN A 313 -23.30 -13.72 -24.54
C GLN A 313 -21.96 -14.47 -24.45
N LEU A 314 -20.98 -14.05 -25.26
CA LEU A 314 -19.63 -14.62 -25.24
C LEU A 314 -18.92 -14.33 -23.91
N LEU A 315 -19.06 -13.10 -23.39
CA LEU A 315 -18.55 -12.71 -22.08
C LEU A 315 -19.16 -13.57 -20.96
N GLU A 316 -20.47 -13.76 -20.94
CA GLU A 316 -21.13 -14.59 -19.93
C GLU A 316 -20.66 -16.05 -20.02
N TYR A 317 -20.54 -16.58 -21.24
CA TYR A 317 -20.06 -17.94 -21.45
C TYR A 317 -18.58 -18.12 -21.06
N LEU A 318 -17.74 -17.10 -21.30
CA LEU A 318 -16.35 -17.06 -20.83
C LEU A 318 -16.28 -17.07 -19.31
N LEU A 319 -17.05 -16.21 -18.63
CA LEU A 319 -17.06 -16.13 -17.17
C LEU A 319 -17.54 -17.45 -16.53
N GLN A 320 -18.60 -18.06 -17.08
CA GLN A 320 -19.10 -19.34 -16.59
C GLN A 320 -18.08 -20.47 -16.81
N LYS A 321 -17.37 -20.48 -17.95
CA LYS A 321 -16.32 -21.48 -18.20
C LYS A 321 -15.11 -21.27 -17.30
N LEU A 322 -14.72 -20.02 -17.05
CA LEU A 322 -13.65 -19.67 -16.10
C LEU A 322 -13.99 -20.15 -14.68
N GLU A 323 -15.21 -19.89 -14.20
CA GLU A 323 -15.70 -20.36 -12.90
C GLU A 323 -15.59 -21.90 -12.79
N ASN A 324 -15.90 -22.64 -13.86
CA ASN A 324 -15.76 -24.10 -13.89
C ASN A 324 -14.30 -24.58 -13.94
N GLU A 325 -13.43 -23.96 -14.74
CA GLU A 325 -12.03 -24.40 -14.86
C GLU A 325 -11.24 -24.13 -13.56
N VAL A 326 -11.57 -23.07 -12.82
CA VAL A 326 -10.92 -22.73 -11.54
C VAL A 326 -11.24 -23.73 -10.42
N MET A 327 -12.32 -24.51 -10.54
CA MET A 327 -12.61 -25.60 -9.61
C MET A 327 -11.59 -26.75 -9.70
N PHE A 328 -10.78 -26.81 -10.76
CA PHE A 328 -9.74 -27.83 -10.95
C PHE A 328 -8.34 -27.24 -10.66
N PRO A 329 -7.76 -27.49 -9.47
CA PRO A 329 -6.53 -26.82 -9.02
C PRO A 329 -5.28 -27.11 -9.88
N ASP A 330 -5.28 -28.19 -10.67
CA ASP A 330 -4.14 -28.61 -11.49
C ASP A 330 -4.00 -27.83 -12.83
N ARG A 331 -4.96 -26.96 -13.17
CA ARG A 331 -4.94 -26.22 -14.44
C ARG A 331 -4.68 -24.74 -14.23
N SER A 332 -3.50 -24.29 -14.65
CA SER A 332 -3.21 -22.86 -14.76
C SER A 332 -3.94 -22.27 -15.98
N VAL A 333 -4.75 -21.24 -15.75
CA VAL A 333 -5.44 -20.50 -16.82
C VAL A 333 -4.62 -19.26 -17.15
N PRO A 334 -4.03 -19.15 -18.37
CA PRO A 334 -3.19 -18.01 -18.75
C PRO A 334 -3.87 -16.66 -18.59
N LEU A 335 -5.17 -16.57 -18.90
CA LEU A 335 -5.93 -15.34 -18.73
C LEU A 335 -5.95 -14.84 -17.27
N LEU A 336 -6.09 -15.73 -16.29
CA LEU A 336 -6.08 -15.35 -14.87
C LEU A 336 -4.68 -14.94 -14.40
N ILE A 337 -3.63 -15.58 -14.93
CA ILE A 337 -2.24 -15.20 -14.65
C ILE A 337 -1.97 -13.80 -15.20
N SER A 338 -2.28 -13.54 -16.47
CA SER A 338 -2.12 -12.22 -17.10
C SER A 338 -2.94 -11.14 -16.37
N THR A 339 -4.16 -11.48 -15.93
CA THR A 339 -4.99 -10.55 -15.13
C THR A 339 -4.35 -10.23 -13.78
N GLY A 340 -3.68 -11.19 -13.14
CA GLY A 340 -2.92 -10.98 -11.90
C GLY A 340 -1.68 -10.11 -12.11
N GLU A 341 -0.95 -10.30 -13.20
CA GLU A 341 0.24 -9.50 -13.55
C GLU A 341 -0.12 -8.02 -13.82
N GLU A 342 -1.25 -7.76 -14.46
CA GLU A 342 -1.72 -6.42 -14.82
C GLU A 342 -2.93 -5.95 -14.01
N ILE A 343 -2.97 -6.34 -12.73
CA ILE A 343 -4.12 -6.10 -11.84
C ILE A 343 -4.49 -4.62 -11.67
N ASN A 344 -3.53 -3.70 -11.88
CA ASN A 344 -3.74 -2.26 -11.71
C ASN A 344 -4.77 -1.71 -12.72
N ILE A 345 -4.66 -2.09 -13.99
CA ILE A 345 -5.58 -1.66 -15.05
C ILE A 345 -7.00 -2.16 -14.75
N VAL A 346 -7.10 -3.40 -14.27
CA VAL A 346 -8.36 -4.05 -13.91
C VAL A 346 -9.03 -3.35 -12.73
N ARG A 347 -8.26 -2.97 -11.71
CA ARG A 347 -8.76 -2.23 -10.53
C ARG A 347 -9.20 -0.81 -10.88
N GLU A 348 -8.48 -0.11 -11.75
CA GLU A 348 -8.87 1.21 -12.23
C GLU A 348 -10.20 1.15 -13.00
N LYS A 349 -10.34 0.18 -13.91
CA LYS A 349 -11.60 -0.06 -14.62
C LYS A 349 -12.75 -0.50 -13.73
N LEU A 350 -12.49 -1.13 -12.57
CA LEU A 350 -13.53 -1.41 -11.57
C LEU A 350 -14.06 -0.12 -10.92
N LEU A 351 -13.23 0.91 -10.78
CA LEU A 351 -13.64 2.19 -10.17
C LEU A 351 -14.41 3.07 -11.15
N ASP A 352 -13.92 3.20 -12.39
CA ASP A 352 -14.44 4.15 -13.38
C ASP A 352 -15.40 3.51 -14.40
N GLY A 353 -15.48 2.18 -14.45
CA GLY A 353 -16.26 1.45 -15.43
C GLY A 353 -17.78 1.53 -15.25
N ASN A 354 -18.50 1.16 -16.30
CA ASN A 354 -19.97 1.04 -16.27
C ASN A 354 -20.42 -0.17 -15.43
N GLN A 355 -21.71 -0.23 -15.05
CA GLN A 355 -22.24 -1.32 -14.21
C GLN A 355 -21.90 -2.73 -14.73
N LEU A 356 -22.04 -2.96 -16.05
CA LEU A 356 -21.70 -4.26 -16.65
C LEU A 356 -20.21 -4.58 -16.51
N GLU A 357 -19.33 -3.60 -16.77
CA GLU A 357 -17.89 -3.75 -16.62
C GLU A 357 -17.52 -4.04 -15.17
N GLN A 358 -18.08 -3.26 -14.24
CA GLN A 358 -17.88 -3.40 -12.81
C GLN A 358 -18.25 -4.81 -12.31
N TYR A 359 -19.42 -5.35 -12.70
CA TYR A 359 -19.83 -6.69 -12.28
C TYR A 359 -19.00 -7.81 -12.90
N SER A 360 -18.66 -7.70 -14.18
CA SER A 360 -17.84 -8.70 -14.87
C SER A 360 -16.40 -8.70 -14.37
N ILE A 361 -15.81 -7.52 -14.12
CA ILE A 361 -14.49 -7.38 -13.51
C ILE A 361 -14.50 -7.94 -12.09
N ALA A 362 -15.53 -7.65 -11.29
CA ALA A 362 -15.64 -8.21 -9.94
C ALA A 362 -15.68 -9.75 -9.95
N ARG A 363 -16.32 -10.39 -10.93
CA ARG A 363 -16.30 -11.86 -11.09
C ARG A 363 -14.89 -12.38 -11.40
N ILE A 364 -14.18 -11.75 -12.33
CA ILE A 364 -12.80 -12.16 -12.62
C ILE A 364 -11.89 -11.93 -11.41
N LEU A 365 -12.03 -10.80 -10.71
CA LEU A 365 -11.25 -10.53 -9.50
C LEU A 365 -11.48 -11.59 -8.42
N ILE A 366 -12.71 -12.08 -8.25
CA ILE A 366 -12.99 -13.20 -7.32
C ILE A 366 -12.15 -14.44 -7.68
N LEU A 367 -12.06 -14.78 -8.96
CA LEU A 367 -11.29 -15.93 -9.47
C LEU A 367 -9.78 -15.72 -9.34
N VAL A 368 -9.29 -14.52 -9.65
CA VAL A 368 -7.86 -14.18 -9.47
C VAL A 368 -7.51 -14.23 -7.98
N CYS A 369 -8.33 -13.65 -7.11
CA CYS A 369 -8.12 -13.66 -5.66
C CYS A 369 -8.17 -15.08 -5.06
N TYR A 370 -8.96 -15.98 -5.65
CA TYR A 370 -9.00 -17.40 -5.29
C TYR A 370 -7.68 -18.11 -5.62
N ASN A 371 -7.13 -17.88 -6.82
CA ASN A 371 -5.88 -18.51 -7.25
C ASN A 371 -4.62 -17.84 -6.64
N GLN A 372 -4.67 -16.54 -6.38
CA GLN A 372 -3.54 -15.72 -5.92
C GLN A 372 -3.93 -14.92 -4.66
N PRO A 373 -3.60 -15.43 -3.45
CA PRO A 373 -3.99 -14.76 -2.20
C PRO A 373 -3.27 -13.41 -1.98
N SER A 374 -2.10 -13.18 -2.61
CA SER A 374 -1.43 -11.89 -2.60
C SER A 374 -2.28 -10.80 -3.25
N GLU A 375 -2.91 -11.13 -4.39
CA GLU A 375 -3.76 -10.20 -5.11
C GLU A 375 -5.08 -9.94 -4.39
N PHE A 376 -5.56 -10.89 -3.58
CA PHE A 376 -6.69 -10.65 -2.69
C PHE A 376 -6.39 -9.55 -1.66
N ILE A 377 -5.24 -9.64 -0.97
CA ILE A 377 -4.80 -8.63 0.01
C ILE A 377 -4.62 -7.27 -0.67
N SER A 378 -3.93 -7.25 -1.81
CA SER A 378 -3.63 -6.05 -2.60
C SER A 378 -4.91 -5.37 -3.13
N THR A 379 -5.90 -6.14 -3.58
CA THR A 379 -7.17 -5.62 -4.10
C THR A 379 -8.02 -5.01 -2.98
N ILE A 380 -8.08 -5.65 -1.80
CA ILE A 380 -8.75 -5.05 -0.63
C ILE A 380 -8.09 -3.73 -0.27
N ALA A 381 -6.76 -3.69 -0.23
CA ALA A 381 -6.02 -2.49 0.15
C ALA A 381 -6.24 -1.32 -0.83
N TYR A 382 -6.24 -1.61 -2.13
CA TYR A 382 -6.50 -0.62 -3.17
C TYR A 382 -7.94 -0.09 -3.09
N LEU A 383 -8.95 -0.96 -3.08
CA LEU A 383 -10.35 -0.52 -3.10
C LEU A 383 -10.74 0.26 -1.85
N LEU A 384 -10.16 -0.04 -0.68
CA LEU A 384 -10.42 0.75 0.53
C LEU A 384 -9.87 2.18 0.45
N GLN A 385 -8.81 2.42 -0.32
CA GLN A 385 -8.20 3.75 -0.47
C GLN A 385 -8.85 4.59 -1.58
N TYR A 386 -9.21 3.95 -2.70
CA TYR A 386 -9.64 4.67 -3.91
C TYR A 386 -11.16 4.66 -4.15
N SER A 387 -11.95 3.83 -3.44
CA SER A 387 -13.40 3.81 -3.61
C SER A 387 -14.05 5.10 -3.10
N LYS A 388 -14.74 5.82 -3.99
CA LYS A 388 -15.51 7.04 -3.64
C LYS A 388 -17.02 6.80 -3.53
N THR A 389 -17.54 5.76 -4.19
CA THR A 389 -18.99 5.49 -4.26
C THR A 389 -19.41 4.29 -3.42
N ASP A 390 -20.67 4.26 -3.01
CA ASP A 390 -21.22 3.12 -2.27
C ASP A 390 -21.35 1.87 -3.17
N ALA A 391 -21.47 2.05 -4.49
CA ALA A 391 -21.49 0.96 -5.46
C ALA A 391 -20.15 0.21 -5.51
N THR A 392 -19.02 0.94 -5.59
CA THR A 392 -17.68 0.32 -5.61
C THR A 392 -17.35 -0.37 -4.29
N LEU A 393 -17.80 0.20 -3.16
CA LEU A 393 -17.68 -0.43 -1.84
C LEU A 393 -18.52 -1.72 -1.74
N ALA A 394 -19.70 -1.76 -2.36
CA ALA A 394 -20.53 -2.97 -2.42
C ALA A 394 -19.88 -4.07 -3.27
N LEU A 395 -19.17 -3.70 -4.35
CA LEU A 395 -18.37 -4.64 -5.14
C LEU A 395 -17.21 -5.22 -4.34
N LEU A 396 -16.55 -4.43 -3.49
CA LEU A 396 -15.53 -4.94 -2.55
C LEU A 396 -16.13 -6.00 -1.61
N VAL A 397 -17.32 -5.75 -1.04
CA VAL A 397 -18.01 -6.75 -0.19
C VAL A 397 -18.34 -8.02 -0.99
N ARG A 398 -18.75 -7.87 -2.25
CA ARG A 398 -19.00 -9.01 -3.15
C ARG A 398 -17.73 -9.80 -3.46
N ILE A 399 -16.59 -9.13 -3.67
CA ILE A 399 -15.30 -9.80 -3.92
C ILE A 399 -14.88 -10.58 -2.67
N ILE A 400 -14.92 -9.95 -1.48
CA ILE A 400 -14.59 -10.61 -0.21
C ILE A 400 -15.49 -11.83 0.02
N SER A 401 -16.81 -11.67 -0.09
CA SER A 401 -17.75 -12.77 0.11
C SER A 401 -17.61 -13.86 -0.94
N GLY A 402 -17.42 -13.50 -2.21
CA GLY A 402 -17.30 -14.42 -3.33
C GLY A 402 -16.07 -15.31 -3.22
N THR A 403 -14.91 -14.71 -2.89
CA THR A 403 -13.67 -15.47 -2.69
C THR A 403 -13.80 -16.43 -1.51
N ILE A 404 -14.40 -16.02 -0.39
CA ILE A 404 -14.64 -16.92 0.76
C ILE A 404 -15.54 -18.08 0.36
N THR A 405 -16.65 -17.83 -0.35
CA THR A 405 -17.60 -18.89 -0.72
C THR A 405 -17.03 -19.93 -1.66
N MET A 406 -16.08 -19.57 -2.53
CA MET A 406 -15.44 -20.55 -3.42
C MET A 406 -14.53 -21.53 -2.66
N HIS A 407 -14.02 -21.15 -1.49
CA HIS A 407 -13.16 -22.01 -0.67
C HIS A 407 -13.92 -22.88 0.34
N THR A 408 -15.22 -22.64 0.55
CA THR A 408 -16.06 -23.49 1.40
C THR A 408 -16.91 -24.41 0.54
N PRO A 409 -16.40 -25.57 0.08
CA PRO A 409 -17.27 -26.60 -0.47
C PRO A 409 -18.20 -27.10 0.64
N ASN A 410 -19.45 -27.41 0.32
CA ASN A 410 -20.48 -27.85 1.27
C ASN A 410 -20.13 -29.15 2.04
N ASP A 411 -19.02 -29.84 1.70
CA ASP A 411 -18.64 -31.17 2.20
C ASP A 411 -17.27 -31.25 2.92
N SER A 412 -16.55 -30.14 3.18
CA SER A 412 -15.26 -30.23 3.90
C SER A 412 -15.41 -30.30 5.42
N THR A 413 -14.63 -31.16 6.08
CA THR A 413 -14.60 -31.28 7.55
C THR A 413 -13.85 -30.13 8.25
N ASP A 414 -13.13 -29.30 7.49
CA ASP A 414 -12.18 -28.29 7.97
C ASP A 414 -12.65 -26.83 7.75
N ILE A 415 -13.97 -26.60 7.66
CA ILE A 415 -14.60 -25.28 7.39
C ILE A 415 -14.06 -24.16 8.31
N ASN A 416 -13.69 -24.48 9.56
CA ASN A 416 -13.16 -23.50 10.50
C ASN A 416 -11.74 -23.01 10.16
N MET A 417 -10.85 -23.88 9.67
CA MET A 417 -9.45 -23.50 9.39
C MET A 417 -9.34 -22.58 8.16
N ASP A 418 -10.10 -22.84 7.11
CA ASP A 418 -10.08 -22.01 5.90
C ASP A 418 -10.74 -20.66 6.15
N THR A 419 -11.85 -20.63 6.91
CA THR A 419 -12.49 -19.37 7.30
C THR A 419 -11.54 -18.46 8.10
N GLU A 420 -10.75 -19.02 9.02
CA GLU A 420 -9.72 -18.26 9.75
C GLU A 420 -8.59 -17.76 8.86
N ARG A 421 -8.16 -18.56 7.87
CA ARG A 421 -7.12 -18.17 6.91
C ARG A 421 -7.55 -16.94 6.09
N TYR A 422 -8.76 -16.94 5.52
CA TYR A 422 -9.26 -15.78 4.78
C TYR A 422 -9.54 -14.58 5.68
N GLN A 423 -9.96 -14.82 6.93
CA GLN A 423 -10.05 -13.76 7.92
C GLN A 423 -8.70 -13.08 8.19
N ASN A 424 -7.61 -13.85 8.22
CA ASN A 424 -6.26 -13.32 8.32
C ASN A 424 -5.84 -12.55 7.07
N PHE A 425 -6.23 -12.99 5.86
CA PHE A 425 -5.98 -12.22 4.64
C PHE A 425 -6.73 -10.88 4.61
N ILE A 426 -8.00 -10.84 5.06
CA ILE A 426 -8.74 -9.58 5.19
C ILE A 426 -8.07 -8.66 6.20
N LYS A 427 -7.62 -9.21 7.34
CA LYS A 427 -6.83 -8.47 8.34
C LYS A 427 -5.56 -7.87 7.73
N SER A 428 -4.82 -8.64 6.93
CA SER A 428 -3.64 -8.16 6.21
C SER A 428 -3.99 -7.12 5.15
N GLY A 429 -5.12 -7.26 4.45
CA GLY A 429 -5.60 -6.29 3.46
C GLY A 429 -5.88 -4.93 4.09
N ILE A 430 -6.55 -4.89 5.24
CA ILE A 430 -6.77 -3.65 6.00
C ILE A 430 -5.46 -3.10 6.57
N GLU A 431 -4.55 -3.97 7.01
CA GLU A 431 -3.22 -3.55 7.47
C GLU A 431 -2.42 -2.83 6.36
N TYR A 432 -2.37 -3.44 5.17
CA TYR A 432 -1.70 -2.87 4.00
C TYR A 432 -2.37 -1.55 3.59
N ALA A 433 -3.70 -1.51 3.54
CA ALA A 433 -4.46 -0.30 3.25
C ALA A 433 -4.09 0.86 4.19
N LEU A 434 -4.02 0.58 5.50
CA LEU A 434 -3.68 1.56 6.51
C LEU A 434 -2.23 2.04 6.38
N ARG A 435 -1.28 1.11 6.16
CA ARG A 435 0.13 1.43 6.00
C ARG A 435 0.35 2.28 4.74
N ASP A 436 -0.23 1.87 3.63
CA ASP A 436 -0.06 2.52 2.33
C ASP A 436 -0.75 3.88 2.31
N ALA A 437 -1.90 4.05 2.99
CA ALA A 437 -2.53 5.35 3.18
C ALA A 437 -1.66 6.31 4.00
N VAL A 438 -1.03 5.84 5.08
CA VAL A 438 -0.10 6.65 5.89
C VAL A 438 1.17 7.03 5.12
N LEU A 439 1.70 6.13 4.31
CA LEU A 439 2.86 6.38 3.44
C LEU A 439 2.51 7.36 2.31
N SER A 440 1.35 7.19 1.68
CA SER A 440 0.87 8.05 0.60
C SER A 440 0.61 9.46 1.11
N ASP A 441 0.00 9.61 2.29
CA ASP A 441 -0.18 10.92 2.93
C ASP A 441 1.16 11.57 3.32
N GLN A 442 2.17 10.79 3.70
CA GLN A 442 3.53 11.30 3.91
C GLN A 442 4.18 11.77 2.61
N GLN A 443 4.02 11.00 1.53
CA GLN A 443 4.57 11.34 0.21
C GLN A 443 3.87 12.57 -0.35
N ILE A 444 2.54 12.65 -0.29
CA ILE A 444 1.74 13.87 -0.51
C ILE A 444 2.38 15.05 0.23
N LYS A 445 2.59 14.94 1.54
CA LYS A 445 3.18 16.02 2.34
C LYS A 445 4.61 16.39 1.92
N LYS A 446 5.38 15.45 1.37
CA LYS A 446 6.75 15.68 0.85
C LYS A 446 6.76 16.24 -0.57
N CYS A 447 5.88 15.77 -1.45
CA CYS A 447 5.76 16.17 -2.84
C CYS A 447 5.07 17.54 -2.99
N PHE A 448 4.19 17.93 -2.06
CA PHE A 448 3.58 19.27 -2.04
C PHE A 448 4.48 20.39 -1.50
N VAL A 449 5.79 20.11 -1.42
CA VAL A 449 6.83 21.15 -1.51
C VAL A 449 6.95 21.67 -2.96
N GLU A 450 6.35 20.98 -3.95
CA GLU A 450 6.28 21.34 -5.37
C GLU A 450 4.81 21.41 -5.89
N ASP A 451 4.10 22.48 -5.48
CA ASP A 451 3.04 23.21 -6.22
C ASP A 451 1.88 22.51 -6.99
N ARG A 452 1.43 21.28 -6.68
CA ARG A 452 0.19 20.72 -7.32
C ARG A 452 -0.82 20.05 -6.38
N VAL A 453 -1.65 20.81 -5.67
CA VAL A 453 -2.73 20.25 -4.80
C VAL A 453 -3.71 19.36 -5.60
N PRO A 454 -4.07 18.15 -5.12
CA PRO A 454 -5.12 17.31 -5.73
C PRO A 454 -6.51 17.95 -5.57
N ASP A 455 -7.35 17.86 -6.60
CA ASP A 455 -8.68 18.50 -6.69
C ASP A 455 -9.71 18.06 -5.63
N GLY A 456 -9.41 17.01 -4.86
CA GLY A 456 -10.18 16.58 -3.69
C GLY A 456 -9.36 16.78 -2.43
N GLN A 457 -9.78 17.68 -1.55
CA GLN A 457 -9.10 18.03 -0.28
C GLN A 457 -9.02 16.87 0.74
N ASP A 458 -9.43 15.65 0.36
CA ASP A 458 -9.46 14.47 1.20
C ASP A 458 -8.15 13.68 1.07
N THR A 459 -7.49 13.43 2.19
CA THR A 459 -6.29 12.58 2.20
C THR A 459 -6.64 11.11 1.99
N TYR A 460 -5.71 10.27 1.53
CA TYR A 460 -5.98 8.84 1.33
C TYR A 460 -6.38 8.16 2.64
N MET A 461 -5.79 8.61 3.76
CA MET A 461 -6.17 8.15 5.09
C MET A 461 -7.60 8.54 5.46
N HIS A 462 -8.05 9.74 5.08
CA HIS A 462 -9.44 10.16 5.30
C HIS A 462 -10.41 9.24 4.55
N GLN A 463 -10.15 9.01 3.27
CA GLN A 463 -11.00 8.15 2.42
C GLN A 463 -11.05 6.71 2.94
N PHE A 464 -9.90 6.14 3.32
CA PHE A 464 -9.82 4.83 3.97
C PHE A 464 -10.71 4.76 5.22
N CYS A 465 -10.63 5.76 6.10
CA CYS A 465 -11.44 5.78 7.32
C CYS A 465 -12.93 5.89 7.02
N LEU A 466 -13.35 6.73 6.06
CA LEU A 466 -14.75 6.84 5.65
C LEU A 466 -15.28 5.50 5.12
N ASN A 467 -14.51 4.83 4.27
CA ASN A 467 -14.87 3.52 3.72
C ASN A 467 -15.00 2.46 4.81
N ILE A 468 -14.05 2.39 5.76
CA ILE A 468 -14.15 1.49 6.92
C ILE A 468 -15.37 1.83 7.79
N VAL A 469 -15.63 3.10 8.08
CA VAL A 469 -16.81 3.51 8.87
C VAL A 469 -18.10 3.10 8.18
N LYS A 470 -18.19 3.24 6.85
CA LYS A 470 -19.36 2.77 6.06
C LYS A 470 -19.51 1.25 6.14
N LEU A 471 -18.42 0.51 5.93
CA LEU A 471 -18.43 -0.96 6.03
C LEU A 471 -18.84 -1.45 7.42
N LEU A 472 -18.32 -0.83 8.49
CA LEU A 472 -18.72 -1.13 9.88
C LEU A 472 -20.19 -0.77 10.14
N ARG A 473 -20.75 0.27 9.50
CA ARG A 473 -22.19 0.57 9.59
C ARG A 473 -23.03 -0.52 8.93
N TRP A 474 -22.62 -0.98 7.74
CA TRP A 474 -23.32 -2.04 7.02
C TRP A 474 -23.28 -3.35 7.79
N GLU A 475 -22.13 -3.70 8.35
CA GLU A 475 -21.96 -4.88 9.20
C GLU A 475 -22.83 -4.81 10.47
N ASN A 476 -22.74 -3.71 11.22
CA ASN A 476 -23.52 -3.54 12.46
C ASN A 476 -25.04 -3.45 12.21
N SER A 477 -25.48 -3.10 11.01
CA SER A 477 -26.90 -3.11 10.66
C SER A 477 -27.51 -4.51 10.52
N ASN A 478 -26.67 -5.55 10.41
CA ASN A 478 -27.06 -6.94 10.13
C ASN A 478 -27.92 -7.16 8.87
N ARG A 479 -28.08 -6.14 8.02
CA ARG A 479 -28.87 -6.22 6.78
C ARG A 479 -28.13 -6.91 5.63
N VAL A 480 -26.79 -6.83 5.63
CA VAL A 480 -25.94 -7.43 4.60
C VAL A 480 -25.53 -8.84 5.04
N SER A 481 -26.09 -9.87 4.39
CA SER A 481 -25.82 -11.28 4.70
C SER A 481 -24.34 -11.65 4.59
N ALA A 482 -23.64 -11.10 3.60
CA ALA A 482 -22.22 -11.30 3.33
C ALA A 482 -21.29 -10.85 4.48
N LEU A 483 -21.73 -9.95 5.37
CA LEU A 483 -20.92 -9.40 6.46
C LEU A 483 -21.33 -9.94 7.85
N ARG A 484 -22.23 -10.92 7.92
CA ARG A 484 -22.70 -11.48 9.20
C ARG A 484 -21.58 -12.11 10.04
N THR A 485 -20.50 -12.57 9.41
CA THR A 485 -19.33 -13.18 10.07
C THR A 485 -18.45 -12.17 10.81
N ARG A 486 -18.79 -10.88 10.77
CA ARG A 486 -18.02 -9.78 11.36
C ARG A 486 -16.57 -9.70 10.87
N SER A 487 -16.34 -10.04 9.60
CA SER A 487 -15.01 -10.14 9.03
C SER A 487 -14.28 -8.80 9.01
N ILE A 488 -15.00 -7.70 8.82
CA ILE A 488 -14.41 -6.35 8.79
C ILE A 488 -14.12 -5.88 10.21
N CYS A 489 -15.06 -6.04 11.14
CA CYS A 489 -14.81 -5.65 12.54
C CYS A 489 -13.65 -6.44 13.16
N ARG A 490 -13.58 -7.77 12.96
CA ARG A 490 -12.46 -8.60 13.43
C ARG A 490 -11.12 -8.20 12.81
N ALA A 491 -11.11 -7.81 11.53
CA ALA A 491 -9.91 -7.34 10.85
C ALA A 491 -9.43 -5.97 11.36
N VAL A 492 -10.36 -5.07 11.71
CA VAL A 492 -10.06 -3.79 12.36
C VAL A 492 -9.59 -3.99 13.81
N GLU A 493 -10.24 -4.89 14.57
CA GLU A 493 -9.83 -5.30 15.92
C GLU A 493 -8.38 -5.80 15.93
N GLY A 494 -7.98 -6.59 14.92
CA GLY A 494 -6.62 -7.05 14.73
C GLY A 494 -5.59 -5.97 14.39
N ASN A 495 -6.02 -4.74 14.05
CA ASN A 495 -5.18 -3.62 13.62
C ASN A 495 -5.27 -2.38 14.55
N LEU A 496 -5.93 -2.51 15.71
CA LEU A 496 -6.16 -1.41 16.65
C LEU A 496 -4.87 -0.68 17.08
N TYR A 497 -3.76 -1.39 17.24
CA TYR A 497 -2.47 -0.76 17.58
C TYR A 497 -2.05 0.27 16.53
N ARG A 498 -2.13 -0.09 15.24
CA ARG A 498 -1.73 0.79 14.13
C ARG A 498 -2.71 1.95 13.94
N ILE A 499 -4.01 1.69 14.10
CA ILE A 499 -5.05 2.73 14.05
C ILE A 499 -4.86 3.73 15.20
N GLY A 500 -4.59 3.24 16.42
CA GLY A 500 -4.24 4.08 17.57
C GLY A 500 -2.96 4.88 17.35
N ALA A 501 -1.91 4.26 16.77
CA ALA A 501 -0.68 4.95 16.40
C ALA A 501 -0.91 6.03 15.35
N ALA A 502 -1.75 5.77 14.34
CA ALA A 502 -2.15 6.76 13.35
C ALA A 502 -2.90 7.94 14.01
N LEU A 503 -3.90 7.66 14.86
CA LEU A 503 -4.63 8.72 15.58
C LEU A 503 -3.68 9.54 16.46
N GLN A 504 -2.77 8.90 17.20
CA GLN A 504 -1.78 9.59 18.02
C GLN A 504 -0.88 10.51 17.18
N ARG A 505 -0.53 10.08 15.97
CA ARG A 505 0.31 10.84 15.06
C ARG A 505 -0.39 12.09 14.51
N TYR A 506 -1.63 11.95 14.01
CA TYR A 506 -2.41 13.07 13.47
C TYR A 506 -2.96 14.01 14.56
N SER A 507 -3.10 13.53 15.81
CA SER A 507 -3.56 14.36 16.94
C SER A 507 -2.43 15.07 17.69
N CYS A 508 -1.16 14.83 17.35
CA CYS A 508 -0.04 15.41 18.08
C CYS A 508 0.06 16.93 17.84
N ILE A 509 -0.11 17.72 18.90
CA ILE A 509 -0.06 19.20 18.85
C ILE A 509 1.39 19.71 18.69
N LEU A 510 2.39 18.96 19.18
CA LEU A 510 3.81 19.37 19.29
C LEU A 510 4.65 19.15 18.02
N GLN A 511 4.07 18.91 16.85
CA GLN A 511 4.85 18.99 15.62
C GLN A 511 5.07 20.46 15.27
N PRO A 512 6.32 20.93 15.09
CA PRO A 512 6.58 22.29 14.69
C PRO A 512 5.89 22.54 13.35
N ARG A 513 4.88 23.41 13.35
CA ARG A 513 4.31 23.95 12.12
C ARG A 513 5.28 25.01 11.65
N MET A 514 6.04 24.72 10.60
CA MET A 514 6.74 25.80 9.90
C MET A 514 5.67 26.64 9.21
N GLU A 515 5.48 27.86 9.71
CA GLU A 515 4.74 28.89 9.01
C GLU A 515 5.43 29.12 7.66
N CYS A 516 4.66 29.01 6.57
CA CYS A 516 5.10 29.05 5.16
C CYS A 516 5.49 27.69 4.54
N THR A 517 4.50 26.82 4.34
CA THR A 517 4.33 25.89 3.20
C THR A 517 2.97 25.18 3.37
N VAL A 518 2.46 24.48 2.34
CA VAL A 518 1.15 23.76 2.30
C VAL A 518 1.12 22.55 3.27
N THR A 519 1.40 22.80 4.54
CA THR A 519 1.14 21.98 5.72
C THR A 519 -0.27 22.24 6.29
N ALA A 520 -1.11 22.91 5.48
CA ALA A 520 -2.42 23.45 5.82
C ALA A 520 -3.62 22.59 5.32
N LEU A 521 -3.41 21.30 5.00
CA LEU A 521 -4.55 20.40 4.88
C LEU A 521 -5.15 20.20 6.29
N PRO A 522 -6.47 20.34 6.48
CA PRO A 522 -7.08 20.11 7.77
C PRO A 522 -6.93 18.62 8.12
N GLU A 523 -6.01 18.30 9.03
CA GLU A 523 -5.81 16.93 9.54
C GLU A 523 -6.95 16.49 10.46
N MET A 524 -7.78 17.44 10.88
CA MET A 524 -8.82 17.24 11.87
C MET A 524 -9.99 16.35 11.38
N PRO A 525 -10.51 16.51 10.15
CA PRO A 525 -11.36 15.51 9.50
C PRO A 525 -10.82 14.08 9.56
N THR A 526 -9.51 13.88 9.33
CA THR A 526 -8.87 12.56 9.41
C THR A 526 -8.83 12.05 10.85
N CYS A 527 -8.52 12.91 11.83
CA CYS A 527 -8.60 12.58 13.26
C CYS A 527 -10.03 12.16 13.67
N HIS A 528 -11.06 12.90 13.25
CA HIS A 528 -12.45 12.54 13.52
C HIS A 528 -12.83 11.22 12.88
N ALA A 529 -12.42 10.97 11.64
CA ALA A 529 -12.72 9.72 10.95
C ALA A 529 -12.04 8.53 11.64
N LEU A 530 -10.78 8.67 12.05
CA LEU A 530 -10.05 7.68 12.86
C LEU A 530 -10.73 7.40 14.21
N ALA A 531 -11.15 8.44 14.92
CA ALA A 531 -11.89 8.30 16.16
C ALA A 531 -13.24 7.60 15.94
N GLN A 532 -13.95 7.89 14.83
CA GLN A 532 -15.17 7.19 14.47
C GLN A 532 -14.95 5.71 14.15
N VAL A 533 -13.84 5.34 13.51
CA VAL A 533 -13.47 3.92 13.29
C VAL A 533 -13.34 3.22 14.65
N LEU A 534 -12.59 3.81 15.58
CA LEU A 534 -12.38 3.25 16.92
C LEU A 534 -13.70 3.16 17.72
N ASP A 535 -14.61 4.13 17.59
CA ASP A 535 -15.87 4.16 18.36
C ASP A 535 -16.78 2.97 18.00
N ARG A 536 -16.76 2.57 16.73
CA ARG A 536 -17.61 1.50 16.18
C ARG A 536 -17.11 0.08 16.42
N VAL A 537 -15.85 -0.08 16.83
CA VAL A 537 -15.20 -1.38 17.03
C VAL A 537 -15.37 -1.85 18.47
N ASP A 538 -15.69 -3.12 18.70
CA ASP A 538 -15.77 -3.64 20.06
C ASP A 538 -14.37 -3.81 20.68
N MET A 539 -14.17 -3.25 21.88
CA MET A 539 -12.92 -3.36 22.65
C MET A 539 -13.19 -3.94 24.05
N SER A 540 -14.43 -4.28 24.35
CA SER A 540 -14.88 -4.77 25.66
C SER A 540 -14.58 -6.26 25.89
N GLY A 541 -14.25 -6.98 24.82
CA GLY A 541 -14.09 -8.43 24.86
C GLY A 541 -15.42 -9.20 24.78
N THR A 542 -16.56 -8.54 24.53
CA THR A 542 -17.88 -9.21 24.54
C THR A 542 -18.12 -10.08 23.32
N LYS A 543 -17.63 -9.66 22.14
CA LYS A 543 -17.86 -10.38 20.88
C LYS A 543 -16.60 -10.99 20.25
N SER A 544 -15.43 -10.73 20.82
CA SER A 544 -14.10 -11.17 20.37
C SER A 544 -13.14 -11.14 21.55
N PRO A 545 -12.00 -11.87 21.50
CA PRO A 545 -11.03 -11.83 22.59
C PRO A 545 -10.56 -10.39 22.86
N PRO A 546 -10.40 -10.00 24.14
CA PRO A 546 -10.00 -8.64 24.48
C PRO A 546 -8.62 -8.31 23.87
N PRO A 547 -8.42 -7.06 23.40
CA PRO A 547 -7.13 -6.65 22.84
C PRO A 547 -6.01 -6.73 23.89
N SER A 548 -4.76 -6.86 23.42
CA SER A 548 -3.61 -6.88 24.32
C SER A 548 -3.49 -5.59 25.12
N VAL A 549 -2.85 -5.68 26.29
CA VAL A 549 -2.64 -4.52 27.17
C VAL A 549 -1.91 -3.39 26.44
N GLU A 550 -0.92 -3.72 25.60
CA GLU A 550 -0.18 -2.75 24.80
C GLU A 550 -1.09 -1.97 23.84
N VAL A 551 -2.01 -2.67 23.16
CA VAL A 551 -2.98 -2.04 22.24
C VAL A 551 -3.90 -1.09 23.00
N ILE A 552 -4.42 -1.52 24.15
CA ILE A 552 -5.30 -0.70 24.99
C ILE A 552 -4.58 0.58 25.42
N LEU A 553 -3.35 0.47 25.93
CA LEU A 553 -2.55 1.62 26.34
C LEU A 553 -2.31 2.59 25.18
N LYS A 554 -1.95 2.06 24.01
CA LYS A 554 -1.68 2.86 22.81
C LYS A 554 -2.91 3.66 22.37
N VAL A 555 -4.08 3.01 22.36
CA VAL A 555 -5.35 3.64 21.97
C VAL A 555 -5.78 4.68 23.01
N VAL A 556 -5.67 4.39 24.31
CA VAL A 556 -6.01 5.35 25.38
C VAL A 556 -5.19 6.64 25.25
N GLN A 557 -3.87 6.52 25.10
CA GLN A 557 -2.98 7.67 24.91
C GLN A 557 -3.32 8.46 23.63
N ALA A 558 -3.68 7.77 22.55
CA ALA A 558 -4.10 8.40 21.29
C ALA A 558 -5.41 9.17 21.46
N VAL A 559 -6.39 8.61 22.19
CA VAL A 559 -7.69 9.25 22.45
C VAL A 559 -7.53 10.46 23.37
N ALA A 560 -6.67 10.40 24.39
CA ALA A 560 -6.36 11.54 25.25
C ALA A 560 -5.75 12.71 24.46
N LYS A 561 -4.81 12.43 23.55
CA LYS A 561 -4.24 13.45 22.64
C LYS A 561 -5.28 14.00 21.67
N TYR A 562 -6.13 13.15 21.11
CA TYR A 562 -7.24 13.56 20.26
C TYR A 562 -8.23 14.48 21.02
N PHE A 563 -8.52 14.20 22.29
CA PHE A 563 -9.33 15.09 23.13
C PHE A 563 -8.74 16.51 23.21
N PHE A 564 -7.45 16.64 23.54
CA PHE A 564 -6.79 17.97 23.57
C PHE A 564 -6.73 18.64 22.21
N ARG A 565 -6.58 17.87 21.13
CA ARG A 565 -6.61 18.38 19.76
C ARG A 565 -7.99 18.97 19.41
N CYS A 566 -9.08 18.34 19.86
CA CYS A 566 -10.45 18.86 19.66
C CYS A 566 -10.67 20.21 20.37
N LEU A 567 -10.05 20.42 21.54
CA LEU A 567 -10.19 21.70 22.27
C LEU A 567 -9.63 22.90 21.49
N HIS A 568 -8.70 22.66 20.57
CA HIS A 568 -8.11 23.66 19.69
C HIS A 568 -8.91 23.94 18.41
N GLU A 569 -10.01 23.22 18.16
CA GLU A 569 -10.84 23.50 16.99
C GLU A 569 -11.55 24.86 17.11
N GLU A 570 -11.65 25.56 15.99
CA GLU A 570 -12.37 26.83 15.90
C GLU A 570 -13.88 26.62 15.83
N ASP A 571 -14.35 25.60 15.11
CA ASP A 571 -15.77 25.24 15.05
C ASP A 571 -16.23 24.60 16.37
N ILE A 572 -17.16 25.28 17.04
CA ILE A 572 -17.76 24.85 18.31
C ILE A 572 -18.50 23.52 18.13
N MET A 573 -19.19 23.30 17.00
CA MET A 573 -19.98 22.08 16.78
C MET A 573 -19.09 20.87 16.47
N ALA A 574 -18.00 21.05 15.72
CA ALA A 574 -16.97 20.03 15.54
C ALA A 574 -16.30 19.70 16.89
N LYS A 575 -15.91 20.73 17.67
CA LYS A 575 -15.30 20.58 19.00
C LYS A 575 -16.14 19.73 19.94
N LEU A 576 -17.43 20.06 20.08
CA LEU A 576 -18.34 19.33 20.95
C LEU A 576 -18.51 17.88 20.50
N ARG A 577 -18.67 17.62 19.20
CA ARG A 577 -18.80 16.25 18.65
C ARG A 577 -17.51 15.44 18.83
N GLY A 578 -16.36 16.07 18.58
CA GLY A 578 -15.05 15.46 18.74
C GLY A 578 -14.78 15.06 20.18
N VAL A 579 -15.00 15.99 21.12
CA VAL A 579 -14.88 15.74 22.57
C VAL A 579 -15.84 14.66 23.03
N GLN A 580 -17.12 14.70 22.65
CA GLN A 580 -18.08 13.66 23.02
C GLN A 580 -17.67 12.28 22.52
N THR A 581 -17.11 12.20 21.30
CA THR A 581 -16.58 10.94 20.75
C THR A 581 -15.37 10.46 21.55
N ALA A 582 -14.45 11.37 21.92
CA ALA A 582 -13.31 11.04 22.76
C ALA A 582 -13.75 10.55 24.16
N SER A 583 -14.70 11.23 24.80
CA SER A 583 -15.26 10.83 26.09
C SER A 583 -15.94 9.46 26.04
N ARG A 584 -16.68 9.16 24.98
CA ARG A 584 -17.31 7.84 24.78
C ARG A 584 -16.26 6.73 24.62
N LEU A 585 -15.20 6.98 23.84
CA LEU A 585 -14.07 6.08 23.67
C LEU A 585 -13.33 5.83 25.00
N LEU A 586 -13.04 6.89 25.74
CA LEU A 586 -12.41 6.81 27.06
C LEU A 586 -13.25 5.99 28.04
N ARG A 587 -14.57 6.23 28.10
CA ARG A 587 -15.49 5.43 28.92
C ARG A 587 -15.43 3.96 28.55
N LYS A 588 -15.51 3.65 27.24
CA LYS A 588 -15.43 2.28 26.72
C LYS A 588 -14.14 1.57 27.12
N LEU A 589 -12.99 2.25 27.04
CA LEU A 589 -11.69 1.69 27.39
C LEU A 589 -11.50 1.54 28.92
N CYS A 590 -11.94 2.53 29.69
CA CYS A 590 -11.77 2.58 31.15
C CYS A 590 -12.76 1.69 31.92
N LEU A 591 -13.89 1.32 31.31
CA LEU A 591 -14.89 0.45 31.92
C LEU A 591 -14.36 -0.97 32.12
N HIS A 592 -13.55 -1.48 31.17
CA HIS A 592 -13.04 -2.85 31.20
C HIS A 592 -11.59 -2.99 31.69
N SER A 593 -10.79 -1.90 31.69
CA SER A 593 -9.38 -1.95 32.10
C SER A 593 -9.04 -0.89 33.14
N LYS A 594 -8.65 -1.35 34.34
CA LYS A 594 -8.17 -0.46 35.42
C LYS A 594 -6.87 0.27 35.01
N LEU A 595 -6.00 -0.40 34.26
CA LEU A 595 -4.77 0.19 33.76
C LEU A 595 -5.07 1.31 32.76
N ALA A 596 -6.01 1.08 31.84
CA ALA A 596 -6.48 2.11 30.91
C ALA A 596 -7.00 3.34 31.65
N ARG A 597 -7.78 3.12 32.73
CA ARG A 597 -8.29 4.19 33.60
C ARG A 597 -7.17 4.99 34.26
N ALA A 598 -6.20 4.32 34.87
CA ALA A 598 -5.08 4.98 35.53
C ALA A 598 -4.28 5.86 34.56
N VAL A 599 -3.98 5.33 33.36
CA VAL A 599 -3.24 6.07 32.32
C VAL A 599 -4.08 7.22 31.75
N ALA A 600 -5.36 7.00 31.44
CA ALA A 600 -6.25 8.04 30.92
C ALA A 600 -6.39 9.21 31.90
N LEU A 601 -6.63 8.93 33.19
CA LEU A 601 -6.76 9.96 34.22
C LEU A 601 -5.46 10.74 34.40
N ARG A 602 -4.32 10.04 34.43
CA ARG A 602 -3.00 10.69 34.53
C ARG A 602 -2.72 11.57 33.33
N ASP A 603 -2.84 11.05 32.11
CA ASP A 603 -2.54 11.80 30.88
C ASP A 603 -3.43 13.03 30.73
N LEU A 604 -4.73 12.92 31.05
CA LEU A 604 -5.66 14.06 31.00
C LEU A 604 -5.30 15.12 32.05
N LEU A 605 -5.03 14.74 33.29
CA LEU A 605 -4.71 15.69 34.35
C LEU A 605 -3.33 16.32 34.15
N GLU A 606 -2.30 15.53 33.91
CA GLU A 606 -0.92 16.02 33.71
C GLU A 606 -0.84 16.96 32.50
N THR A 607 -1.45 16.58 31.37
CA THR A 607 -1.44 17.43 30.17
C THR A 607 -2.21 18.72 30.39
N ALA A 608 -3.39 18.67 31.02
CA ALA A 608 -4.20 19.87 31.28
C ALA A 608 -3.57 20.81 32.33
N MET A 609 -2.83 20.27 33.30
CA MET A 609 -2.19 21.06 34.37
C MET A 609 -0.84 21.67 33.95
N PHE A 610 -0.06 20.98 33.12
CA PHE A 610 1.33 21.37 32.86
C PHE A 610 1.69 21.64 31.40
N ARG A 611 0.96 21.07 30.43
CA ARG A 611 1.30 21.20 29.00
C ARG A 611 0.37 22.16 28.26
N GLU A 612 -0.91 22.13 28.58
CA GLU A 612 -1.99 22.91 27.95
C GLU A 612 -2.68 23.85 28.95
N ASP A 613 -1.94 24.30 29.96
CA ASP A 613 -2.42 25.12 31.09
C ASP A 613 -3.13 26.41 30.63
N LYS A 614 -2.63 27.04 29.57
CA LYS A 614 -3.19 28.26 28.97
C LYS A 614 -4.62 28.12 28.47
N ILE A 615 -5.00 26.96 27.90
CA ILE A 615 -6.34 26.71 27.31
C ILE A 615 -7.43 26.70 28.37
N PHE A 616 -7.05 26.32 29.58
CA PHE A 616 -7.92 26.26 30.75
C PHE A 616 -7.85 27.53 31.61
N GLY A 617 -7.07 28.54 31.17
CA GLY A 617 -6.84 29.78 31.91
C GLY A 617 -5.93 29.62 33.13
N SER A 618 -5.28 28.47 33.29
CA SER A 618 -4.33 28.22 34.38
C SER A 618 -3.06 29.02 34.17
N LYS A 619 -2.43 29.43 35.28
CA LYS A 619 -1.15 30.12 35.28
C LYS A 619 -0.04 29.14 35.63
N PRO A 620 1.13 29.21 34.98
CA PRO A 620 2.23 28.32 35.31
C PRO A 620 2.68 28.56 36.76
N VAL A 621 2.70 27.48 37.56
CA VAL A 621 3.07 27.49 38.98
C VAL A 621 4.53 27.93 39.16
N ILE A 622 5.38 27.46 38.25
CA ILE A 622 6.79 27.84 38.12
C ILE A 622 6.91 28.55 36.77
N PRO A 623 7.47 29.77 36.68
CA PRO A 623 7.93 30.25 35.38
C PRO A 623 9.03 29.28 34.95
N ASN A 624 8.71 28.32 34.08
CA ASN A 624 9.65 27.33 33.57
C ASN A 624 10.87 28.06 32.99
N LEU A 625 11.90 28.23 33.81
CA LEU A 625 13.17 28.86 33.46
C LEU A 625 13.99 27.97 32.51
N LEU A 626 13.55 26.74 32.25
CA LEU A 626 14.34 25.73 31.53
C LEU A 626 13.64 25.06 30.35
N SER A 627 12.40 25.40 29.98
CA SER A 627 11.72 24.63 28.91
C SER A 627 10.46 25.24 28.28
N ALA A 628 10.02 26.43 28.68
CA ALA A 628 9.17 27.19 27.75
C ALA A 628 10.11 27.67 26.63
N SER A 629 10.02 27.08 25.44
CA SER A 629 10.53 27.72 24.23
C SER A 629 9.83 29.06 24.14
N LYS A 630 10.44 30.09 24.71
CA LYS A 630 10.10 31.46 24.44
C LYS A 630 10.29 31.55 22.93
N GLU A 631 9.21 31.68 22.17
CA GLU A 631 9.31 32.04 20.76
C GLU A 631 10.09 33.34 20.74
N TRP A 632 11.37 33.26 20.40
CA TRP A 632 12.18 34.43 20.21
C TRP A 632 11.64 35.07 18.95
N THR A 633 10.98 36.20 19.12
CA THR A 633 10.71 37.07 17.98
C THR A 633 12.07 37.45 17.36
N ASN A 634 12.12 37.80 16.07
CA ASN A 634 13.38 38.22 15.45
C ASN A 634 14.07 39.34 16.26
N ASP A 635 13.30 40.17 16.96
CA ASP A 635 13.78 41.22 17.85
C ASP A 635 14.49 40.73 19.14
N ASP A 636 14.26 39.48 19.56
CA ASP A 636 14.86 38.84 20.74
C ASP A 636 16.15 38.05 20.40
N LEU A 637 16.44 37.87 19.11
CA LEU A 637 17.68 37.20 18.68
C LEU A 637 18.88 38.09 18.97
N LEU A 638 19.94 37.47 19.53
CA LEU A 638 21.17 38.14 19.93
C LEU A 638 21.74 39.06 18.83
N ILE A 639 21.63 38.66 17.55
CA ILE A 639 22.13 39.43 16.41
C ILE A 639 21.38 40.75 16.23
N TYR A 640 20.04 40.76 16.32
CA TYR A 640 19.23 41.97 16.21
C TYR A 640 19.35 42.85 17.46
N MET A 641 19.47 42.23 18.64
CA MET A 641 19.77 42.97 19.88
C MET A 641 21.15 43.66 19.81
N ASN A 642 22.18 42.98 19.31
CA ASN A 642 23.52 43.55 19.12
C ASN A 642 23.54 44.69 18.09
N GLN A 643 22.73 44.59 17.03
CA GLN A 643 22.57 45.68 16.05
C GLN A 643 21.94 46.94 16.68
N LYS A 644 21.03 46.81 17.65
CA LYS A 644 20.45 47.95 18.40
C LYS A 644 21.48 48.64 19.32
N HIS A 645 22.52 47.95 19.77
CA HIS A 645 23.60 48.52 20.59
C HIS A 645 24.65 49.28 19.77
N GLY A 646 24.86 48.93 18.50
CA GLY A 646 25.90 49.50 17.63
C GLY A 646 25.85 51.03 17.41
N PRO A 647 24.67 51.67 17.25
CA PRO A 647 24.58 53.13 17.08
C PRO A 647 24.83 53.92 18.36
N ILE A 648 24.57 53.34 19.54
CA ILE A 648 24.62 54.03 20.84
C ILE A 648 26.06 54.06 21.38
N THR A 649 26.87 53.03 21.07
CA THR A 649 28.28 52.98 21.49
C THR A 649 29.20 53.91 20.69
N GLN A 650 28.76 54.44 19.54
CA GLN A 650 29.51 55.42 18.74
C GLN A 650 29.32 56.88 19.20
N LEU A 651 28.36 57.15 20.09
CA LEU A 651 28.07 58.51 20.58
C LEU A 651 29.06 59.02 21.64
N THR A 652 29.98 58.18 22.11
CA THR A 652 31.11 58.60 22.96
C THR A 652 32.41 58.53 22.15
N GLN A 653 32.78 59.63 21.49
CA GLN A 653 34.11 59.83 20.90
C GLN A 653 35.18 59.99 22.01
N SER A 654 35.38 58.97 22.85
CA SER A 654 36.48 58.95 23.82
C SER A 654 37.17 57.59 23.83
N HIS A 655 38.49 57.60 23.97
CA HIS A 655 39.37 56.42 24.01
C HIS A 655 39.18 55.52 25.27
N THR A 656 37.98 55.44 25.82
CA THR A 656 37.68 54.84 27.12
C THR A 656 36.55 53.81 27.02
N SER A 657 36.54 52.84 27.93
CA SER A 657 35.48 51.82 28.05
C SER A 657 34.08 52.43 28.28
N VAL A 658 33.04 51.64 28.02
CA VAL A 658 31.62 51.97 28.26
C VAL A 658 31.40 52.46 29.71
N PHE A 659 30.51 53.45 29.89
CA PHE A 659 30.28 54.13 31.19
C PHE A 659 29.73 53.23 32.31
N HIS A 660 29.09 52.10 31.99
CA HIS A 660 28.55 51.15 32.98
C HIS A 660 29.39 49.87 33.09
N ALA A 661 29.44 49.26 34.29
CA ALA A 661 30.11 47.97 34.53
C ALA A 661 29.25 46.73 34.17
N GLY A 662 28.09 46.92 33.54
CA GLY A 662 27.16 45.87 33.13
C GLY A 662 25.70 46.21 33.49
N VAL A 663 24.77 45.31 33.17
CA VAL A 663 23.36 45.41 33.58
C VAL A 663 23.06 44.30 34.59
N ILE A 664 22.39 44.64 35.69
CA ILE A 664 21.85 43.65 36.63
C ILE A 664 20.57 43.06 36.04
N GLY A 665 20.66 41.88 35.42
CA GLY A 665 19.52 41.19 34.80
C GLY A 665 19.06 41.82 33.48
N SER A 666 17.75 41.84 33.22
CA SER A 666 17.14 42.26 31.95
C SER A 666 16.48 43.65 31.96
N GLY A 667 16.74 44.48 32.98
CA GLY A 667 16.17 45.84 33.08
C GLY A 667 14.74 45.91 33.63
N VAL A 668 14.03 47.02 33.35
CA VAL A 668 12.65 47.27 33.82
C VAL A 668 11.74 46.16 33.30
N ARG A 669 11.18 45.37 34.23
CA ARG A 669 10.23 44.30 33.89
C ARG A 669 9.02 44.94 33.19
N LYS A 670 8.78 44.61 31.92
CA LYS A 670 7.52 44.95 31.24
C LYS A 670 6.39 44.37 32.08
N HIS A 671 5.60 45.25 32.70
CA HIS A 671 4.44 44.83 33.48
C HIS A 671 3.45 44.19 32.51
N ARG A 672 3.27 42.87 32.60
CA ARG A 672 2.21 42.18 31.86
C ARG A 672 0.88 42.62 32.48
N ALA A 673 0.18 43.51 31.79
CA ALA A 673 -1.14 43.96 32.19
C ALA A 673 -2.13 42.77 32.14
N GLY A 674 -2.73 42.41 33.28
CA GLY A 674 -3.84 41.44 33.36
C GLY A 674 -3.64 40.22 34.27
N GLU A 675 -2.51 40.05 34.97
CA GLU A 675 -2.16 38.78 35.63
C GLU A 675 -2.60 38.60 37.10
N ASP A 676 -3.41 39.47 37.73
CA ASP A 676 -3.58 39.45 39.20
C ASP A 676 -4.82 38.72 39.79
N GLY A 677 -5.72 38.17 38.95
CA GLY A 677 -6.94 37.46 39.42
C GLY A 677 -6.80 35.93 39.51
N ILE A 678 -7.57 35.27 40.39
CA ILE A 678 -7.70 33.79 40.40
C ILE A 678 -8.43 33.36 39.11
N PRO A 679 -7.93 32.38 38.34
CA PRO A 679 -8.59 31.93 37.12
C PRO A 679 -10.05 31.46 37.36
N PRO A 680 -11.01 31.71 36.46
CA PRO A 680 -12.36 31.18 36.60
C PRO A 680 -12.37 29.65 36.42
N ILE A 681 -13.11 28.94 37.28
CA ILE A 681 -13.28 27.48 37.21
C ILE A 681 -14.26 27.09 36.09
N LEU A 682 -15.34 27.87 35.94
CA LEU A 682 -16.46 27.61 35.03
C LEU A 682 -16.17 28.14 33.63
N THR A 683 -15.23 27.50 32.93
CA THR A 683 -14.99 27.73 31.50
C THR A 683 -15.47 26.51 30.72
N THR A 684 -15.91 26.71 29.47
CA THR A 684 -16.39 25.62 28.61
C THR A 684 -15.35 24.50 28.48
N ASN A 685 -14.07 24.83 28.34
CA ASN A 685 -13.00 23.85 28.25
C ASN A 685 -12.83 23.05 29.55
N ASN A 686 -12.91 23.69 30.72
CA ASN A 686 -12.89 23.00 32.01
C ASN A 686 -14.08 22.05 32.16
N GLU A 687 -15.28 22.46 31.75
CA GLU A 687 -16.47 21.59 31.80
C GLU A 687 -16.32 20.36 30.90
N LEU A 688 -15.78 20.54 29.69
CA LEU A 688 -15.48 19.45 28.75
C LEU A 688 -14.44 18.48 29.32
N LEU A 689 -13.38 18.99 29.95
CA LEU A 689 -12.37 18.17 30.63
C LEU A 689 -12.97 17.40 31.81
N MET A 690 -13.77 18.05 32.66
CA MET A 690 -14.45 17.37 33.77
C MET A 690 -15.41 16.29 33.25
N GLY A 691 -16.11 16.52 32.14
CA GLY A 691 -16.93 15.51 31.47
C GLY A 691 -16.12 14.31 30.96
N ALA A 692 -14.92 14.56 30.41
CA ALA A 692 -14.00 13.49 30.02
C ALA A 692 -13.47 12.69 31.22
N LEU A 693 -13.06 13.36 32.31
CA LEU A 693 -12.65 12.70 33.55
C LEU A 693 -13.78 11.85 34.12
N MET A 694 -15.01 12.37 34.19
CA MET A 694 -16.19 11.61 34.62
C MET A 694 -16.41 10.36 33.77
N SER A 695 -16.21 10.47 32.44
CA SER A 695 -16.32 9.34 31.52
C SER A 695 -15.28 8.25 31.81
N CYS A 696 -14.07 8.62 32.24
CA CYS A 696 -13.05 7.66 32.68
C CYS A 696 -13.35 7.05 34.06
N MET A 697 -13.98 7.80 34.97
CA MET A 697 -14.28 7.38 36.34
C MET A 697 -15.47 6.40 36.42
N ASP A 698 -16.42 6.50 35.48
CA ASP A 698 -17.63 5.67 35.42
C ASP A 698 -17.34 4.24 34.92
N GLY A 699 -16.84 3.38 35.83
CA GLY A 699 -16.56 1.96 35.58
C GLY A 699 -17.48 1.00 36.35
N ASN A 700 -17.30 -0.31 36.14
CA ASN A 700 -18.11 -1.37 36.79
C ASN A 700 -18.07 -1.35 38.34
N SER A 701 -17.03 -0.76 38.90
CA SER A 701 -16.81 -0.56 40.35
C SER A 701 -17.39 0.76 40.89
N GLY A 702 -18.07 1.53 40.04
CA GLY A 702 -18.64 2.84 40.36
C GLY A 702 -17.64 4.01 40.25
N ILE A 703 -18.19 5.22 40.25
CA ILE A 703 -17.45 6.49 40.10
C ILE A 703 -16.42 6.70 41.23
N VAL A 704 -16.65 6.10 42.40
CA VAL A 704 -15.85 6.30 43.62
C VAL A 704 -14.40 5.85 43.47
N GLU A 705 -14.13 4.71 42.83
CA GLU A 705 -12.75 4.22 42.61
C GLU A 705 -11.98 5.14 41.64
N GLY A 706 -12.67 5.63 40.60
CA GLY A 706 -12.13 6.61 39.68
C GLY A 706 -11.80 7.94 40.36
N ALA A 707 -12.73 8.47 41.15
CA ALA A 707 -12.55 9.71 41.90
C ALA A 707 -11.43 9.61 42.95
N THR A 708 -11.31 8.46 43.60
CA THR A 708 -10.20 8.13 44.51
C THR A 708 -8.85 8.22 43.79
N SER A 709 -8.78 7.66 42.57
CA SER A 709 -7.58 7.73 41.74
C SER A 709 -7.24 9.19 41.36
N VAL A 710 -8.25 10.00 41.03
CA VAL A 710 -8.05 11.44 40.75
C VAL A 710 -7.52 12.18 41.97
N SER A 711 -8.07 11.96 43.17
CA SER A 711 -7.55 12.58 44.40
C SER A 711 -6.08 12.28 44.65
N LEU A 712 -5.69 10.99 44.53
CA LEU A 712 -4.31 10.58 44.73
C LEU A 712 -3.38 11.18 43.66
N LEU A 713 -3.81 11.19 42.40
CA LEU A 713 -3.08 11.81 41.30
C LEU A 713 -2.92 13.32 41.50
N LEU A 714 -3.94 14.03 41.98
CA LEU A 714 -3.83 15.46 42.27
C LEU A 714 -2.79 15.74 43.36
N VAL A 715 -2.75 14.93 44.43
CA VAL A 715 -1.72 15.06 45.47
C VAL A 715 -0.34 14.77 44.89
N GLU A 716 -0.19 13.71 44.09
CA GLU A 716 1.08 13.37 43.43
C GLU A 716 1.58 14.48 42.50
N LEU A 717 0.70 15.02 41.65
CA LEU A 717 1.06 16.05 40.67
C LEU A 717 1.36 17.41 41.31
N VAL A 718 0.69 17.76 42.41
CA VAL A 718 0.89 19.04 43.11
C VAL A 718 2.01 18.98 44.15
N SER A 719 2.15 17.87 44.86
CA SER A 719 3.16 17.67 45.91
C SER A 719 3.87 16.33 45.68
N PRO A 720 4.89 16.29 44.79
CA PRO A 720 5.66 15.06 44.56
C PRO A 720 6.40 14.59 45.83
N ASP A 721 6.65 15.49 46.78
CA ASP A 721 7.18 15.16 48.10
C ASP A 721 6.14 14.38 48.93
N VAL A 722 6.48 13.14 49.27
CA VAL A 722 5.61 12.22 50.05
C VAL A 722 5.62 12.55 51.55
N MET A 723 6.57 13.36 52.01
CA MET A 723 6.72 13.71 53.43
C MET A 723 5.50 14.48 53.94
N TYR A 724 4.90 13.99 55.03
CA TYR A 724 3.74 14.60 55.68
C TYR A 724 2.47 14.66 54.79
N ASN A 725 2.27 13.66 53.92
CA ASN A 725 1.00 13.45 53.18
C ASN A 725 -0.04 12.63 53.96
N GLY A 726 0.18 12.41 55.26
CA GLY A 726 -0.76 11.71 56.12
C GLY A 726 -2.15 12.36 56.13
N LEU A 727 -3.18 11.52 56.32
CA LEU A 727 -4.56 11.99 56.49
C LEU A 727 -4.76 12.84 57.76
N PRO A 728 -4.17 12.50 58.93
CA PRO A 728 -4.31 13.30 60.14
C PRO A 728 -3.69 14.69 59.98
N TRP A 729 -4.43 15.71 60.40
CA TRP A 729 -3.90 17.07 60.42
C TRP A 729 -2.97 17.20 61.64
N PRO A 730 -1.76 17.76 61.48
CA PRO A 730 -0.86 17.98 62.59
C PRO A 730 -1.30 19.20 63.41
N ASP A 731 -0.65 19.43 64.55
CA ASP A 731 -0.84 20.65 65.32
C ASP A 731 -0.45 21.89 64.52
N GLU A 732 -1.11 23.02 64.80
CA GLU A 732 -0.87 24.31 64.10
C GLU A 732 0.62 24.73 64.16
N ASP A 733 1.31 24.46 65.28
CA ASP A 733 2.73 24.82 65.41
C ASP A 733 3.64 24.02 64.47
N PHE A 734 3.25 22.80 64.11
CA PHE A 734 4.01 21.96 63.19
C PHE A 734 4.02 22.55 61.78
N THR A 735 2.89 23.08 61.31
CA THR A 735 2.81 23.69 59.97
C THR A 735 3.66 24.93 59.89
N LYS A 736 3.63 25.76 60.94
CA LYS A 736 4.44 26.97 61.05
C LYS A 736 5.94 26.69 61.08
N GLN A 737 6.39 25.68 61.81
CA GLN A 737 7.82 25.45 62.08
C GLN A 737 8.50 24.54 61.06
N VAL A 738 7.77 23.58 60.47
CA VAL A 738 8.37 22.48 59.71
C VAL A 738 7.94 22.46 58.23
N SER A 739 6.68 22.81 57.91
CA SER A 739 6.13 22.56 56.56
C SER A 739 5.56 23.79 55.83
N ILE A 740 5.78 25.00 56.35
CA ILE A 740 5.20 26.24 55.82
C ILE A 740 5.52 26.51 54.34
N GLU A 741 6.77 26.27 53.90
CA GLU A 741 7.18 26.47 52.50
C GLU A 741 6.42 25.54 51.56
N ARG A 742 6.29 24.27 51.98
CA ARG A 742 5.56 23.24 51.24
C ARG A 742 4.07 23.58 51.12
N GLU A 743 3.45 24.04 52.21
CA GLU A 743 2.05 24.44 52.20
C GLU A 743 1.80 25.67 51.34
N LEU A 744 2.69 26.67 51.39
CA LEU A 744 2.66 27.83 50.50
C LEU A 744 2.78 27.43 49.03
N TYR A 745 3.69 26.50 48.72
CA TYR A 745 3.84 25.95 47.37
C TYR A 745 2.58 25.22 46.91
N MET A 746 2.06 24.28 47.71
CA MET A 746 0.86 23.51 47.37
C MET A 746 -0.37 24.41 47.15
N ARG A 747 -0.60 25.39 48.04
CA ARG A 747 -1.68 26.37 47.84
C ARG A 747 -1.46 27.18 46.57
N GLY A 748 -0.24 27.70 46.36
CA GLY A 748 0.09 28.49 45.17
C GLY A 748 -0.13 27.69 43.87
N ALA A 749 0.18 26.39 43.89
CA ALA A 749 -0.04 25.49 42.77
C ALA A 749 -1.54 25.26 42.48
N VAL A 750 -2.34 25.02 43.52
CA VAL A 750 -3.79 24.81 43.39
C VAL A 750 -4.51 26.09 42.96
N GLU A 751 -4.23 27.25 43.58
CA GLU A 751 -4.89 28.53 43.26
C GLU A 751 -4.64 28.97 41.80
N ARG A 752 -3.40 28.77 41.32
CA ARG A 752 -3.01 29.13 39.95
C ARG A 752 -3.55 28.17 38.89
N CYS A 753 -3.95 26.97 39.28
CA CYS A 753 -4.43 25.93 38.38
C CYS A 753 -5.96 25.79 38.43
N ALA A 754 -6.66 26.29 37.41
CA ALA A 754 -8.12 26.17 37.30
C ALA A 754 -8.57 24.70 37.24
N VAL A 755 -7.76 23.85 36.58
CA VAL A 755 -8.01 22.42 36.41
C VAL A 755 -7.98 21.68 37.75
N ALA A 756 -6.97 21.94 38.59
CA ALA A 756 -6.83 21.31 39.90
C ALA A 756 -8.01 21.65 40.81
N ARG A 757 -8.43 22.92 40.83
CA ARG A 757 -9.61 23.38 41.61
C ARG A 757 -10.91 22.79 41.10
N ALA A 758 -11.11 22.77 39.78
CA ALA A 758 -12.26 22.11 39.15
C ALA A 758 -12.31 20.62 39.49
N ALA A 759 -11.18 19.92 39.44
CA ALA A 759 -11.06 18.51 39.76
C ALA A 759 -11.35 18.23 41.24
N LEU A 760 -10.80 19.02 42.17
CA LEU A 760 -11.11 18.91 43.61
C LEU A 760 -12.62 19.07 43.88
N ARG A 761 -13.26 20.06 43.26
CA ARG A 761 -14.72 20.26 43.39
C ARG A 761 -15.53 19.09 42.82
N ARG A 762 -15.08 18.47 41.73
CA ARG A 762 -15.73 17.28 41.16
C ARG A 762 -15.53 16.05 42.04
N VAL A 763 -14.33 15.84 42.58
CA VAL A 763 -14.05 14.72 43.47
C VAL A 763 -14.77 14.86 44.82
N ALA A 764 -15.01 16.09 45.28
CA ALA A 764 -15.85 16.36 46.45
C ALA A 764 -17.27 15.77 46.34
N LEU A 765 -17.81 15.64 45.13
CA LEU A 765 -19.13 15.03 44.90
C LEU A 765 -19.12 13.50 45.00
N ALA A 766 -17.95 12.86 44.87
CA ALA A 766 -17.78 11.41 44.90
C ALA A 766 -17.16 10.96 46.23
N ARG A 767 -17.99 10.83 47.26
CA ARG A 767 -17.56 10.46 48.61
C ARG A 767 -17.03 9.02 48.65
N PRO A 768 -15.95 8.71 49.38
CA PRO A 768 -15.14 9.57 50.26
C PRO A 768 -13.86 10.12 49.58
N ALA A 769 -13.81 10.21 48.25
CA ALA A 769 -12.55 10.43 47.54
C ALA A 769 -11.81 11.72 47.92
N LEU A 770 -12.52 12.77 48.33
CA LEU A 770 -11.91 14.04 48.78
C LEU A 770 -10.98 13.86 50.00
N CYS A 771 -11.23 12.87 50.87
CA CYS A 771 -10.38 12.57 52.03
C CYS A 771 -8.93 12.31 51.63
N LEU A 772 -8.70 11.67 50.48
CA LEU A 772 -7.36 11.36 49.99
C LEU A 772 -6.60 12.59 49.49
N SER A 773 -7.30 13.69 49.24
CA SER A 773 -6.72 15.00 48.92
C SER A 773 -6.56 15.92 50.14
N SER A 774 -6.68 15.37 51.36
CA SER A 774 -6.56 16.11 52.63
C SER A 774 -5.29 16.97 52.73
N ALA A 775 -4.17 16.52 52.17
CA ALA A 775 -2.92 17.30 52.14
C ALA A 775 -3.07 18.67 51.43
N LEU A 776 -3.86 18.74 50.35
CA LEU A 776 -4.10 19.99 49.61
C LEU A 776 -5.06 20.92 50.34
N LEU A 777 -6.08 20.35 51.01
CA LEU A 777 -7.02 21.08 51.85
C LEU A 777 -6.30 21.68 53.07
N ARG A 778 -5.44 20.87 53.71
CA ARG A 778 -4.59 21.28 54.83
C ARG A 778 -3.67 22.43 54.43
N ALA A 779 -2.97 22.30 53.31
CA ALA A 779 -2.09 23.35 52.80
C ALA A 779 -2.84 24.67 52.58
N SER A 780 -4.05 24.60 52.02
CA SER A 780 -4.90 25.76 51.79
C SER A 780 -5.38 26.39 53.11
N ALA A 781 -5.81 25.57 54.08
CA ALA A 781 -6.26 26.04 55.39
C ALA A 781 -5.12 26.66 56.22
N ALA A 782 -3.96 26.02 56.28
CA ALA A 782 -2.82 26.47 57.07
C ALA A 782 -2.28 27.81 56.59
N THR A 783 -2.12 27.94 55.28
CA THR A 783 -1.65 29.19 54.66
C THR A 783 -2.68 30.31 54.76
N LEU A 784 -3.99 30.03 54.64
CA LEU A 784 -5.05 31.00 54.91
C LEU A 784 -4.97 31.49 56.36
N LEU A 785 -4.83 30.57 57.32
CA LEU A 785 -4.69 30.89 58.74
C LEU A 785 -3.47 31.81 58.98
N HIS A 786 -2.31 31.47 58.44
CA HIS A 786 -1.09 32.26 58.60
C HIS A 786 -1.13 33.61 57.88
N ARG A 787 -1.72 33.67 56.67
CA ARG A 787 -1.84 34.94 55.92
C ARG A 787 -2.85 35.89 56.55
N LEU A 788 -4.02 35.40 56.96
CA LEU A 788 -5.01 36.23 57.67
C LEU A 788 -4.45 36.75 58.99
N ARG A 789 -3.64 35.94 59.71
CA ARG A 789 -2.93 36.38 60.92
C ARG A 789 -1.89 37.47 60.63
N ALA A 790 -1.22 37.44 59.47
CA ALA A 790 -0.31 38.50 59.06
C ALA A 790 -1.02 39.79 58.61
N HIS A 791 -2.30 39.69 58.21
CA HIS A 791 -3.12 40.83 57.81
C HIS A 791 -3.79 41.57 58.98
N LEU A 792 -3.66 41.08 60.22
CA LEU A 792 -4.21 41.70 61.42
C LEU A 792 -3.69 43.14 61.68
N ASP A 793 -2.51 43.47 61.14
CA ASP A 793 -1.84 44.75 61.34
C ASP A 793 -2.08 45.78 60.21
N ARG A 794 -2.85 45.47 59.16
CA ARG A 794 -3.00 46.32 57.95
C ARG A 794 -4.47 46.70 57.67
N HIS A 795 -4.69 47.88 57.06
CA HIS A 795 -6.00 48.47 56.78
C HIS A 795 -7.06 47.48 56.24
N THR A 796 -8.30 47.65 56.71
CA THR A 796 -9.49 46.78 56.58
C THR A 796 -10.02 46.57 55.15
N GLN A 797 -9.47 47.23 54.13
CA GLN A 797 -9.95 47.15 52.73
C GLN A 797 -8.78 47.04 51.74
N SER A 798 -8.01 45.95 51.85
CA SER A 798 -6.96 45.63 50.87
C SER A 798 -7.47 44.65 49.80
N PRO A 799 -7.02 44.78 48.53
CA PRO A 799 -7.32 43.80 47.49
C PRO A 799 -6.78 42.39 47.84
N GLU A 800 -5.74 42.32 48.66
CA GLU A 800 -5.16 41.07 49.17
C GLU A 800 -6.12 40.33 50.10
N LEU A 801 -6.79 41.04 51.03
CA LEU A 801 -7.80 40.44 51.91
C LEU A 801 -8.98 39.87 51.10
N SER A 802 -9.42 40.57 50.06
CA SER A 802 -10.50 40.08 49.18
C SER A 802 -10.13 38.77 48.46
N ARG A 803 -8.85 38.60 48.11
CA ARG A 803 -8.32 37.35 47.53
C ARG A 803 -8.30 36.22 48.56
N GLU A 804 -7.90 36.50 49.80
CA GLU A 804 -7.93 35.50 50.89
C GLU A 804 -9.36 35.06 51.22
N LEU A 805 -10.32 35.99 51.24
CA LEU A 805 -11.74 35.68 51.46
C LEU A 805 -12.32 34.82 50.33
N SER A 806 -11.95 35.09 49.07
CA SER A 806 -12.34 34.25 47.94
C SER A 806 -11.79 32.84 48.05
N ALA A 807 -10.50 32.69 48.42
CA ALA A 807 -9.87 31.39 48.62
C ALA A 807 -10.46 30.63 49.81
N LEU A 808 -10.81 31.33 50.89
CA LEU A 808 -11.52 30.78 52.05
C LEU A 808 -12.90 30.24 51.65
N THR A 809 -13.67 31.02 50.89
CA THR A 809 -15.00 30.64 50.40
C THR A 809 -14.91 29.39 49.53
N GLU A 810 -13.90 29.30 48.66
CA GLU A 810 -13.69 28.14 47.79
C GLU A 810 -13.29 26.87 48.58
N LEU A 811 -12.41 27.01 49.58
CA LEU A 811 -12.00 25.92 50.46
C LEU A 811 -13.19 25.36 51.25
N LEU A 812 -13.92 26.24 51.94
CA LEU A 812 -15.08 25.86 52.74
C LEU A 812 -16.16 25.22 51.87
N SER A 813 -16.45 25.78 50.69
CA SER A 813 -17.42 25.21 49.74
C SER A 813 -17.02 23.79 49.32
N THR A 814 -15.74 23.55 49.03
CA THR A 814 -15.23 22.23 48.63
C THR A 814 -15.33 21.23 49.78
N MET A 815 -14.98 21.63 51.00
CA MET A 815 -15.05 20.78 52.20
C MET A 815 -16.50 20.47 52.61
N THR A 816 -17.42 21.42 52.43
CA THR A 816 -18.86 21.23 52.61
C THR A 816 -19.44 20.25 51.59
N LEU A 817 -19.09 20.39 50.30
CA LEU A 817 -19.53 19.45 49.25
C LEU A 817 -19.11 18.01 49.56
N GLY A 818 -17.88 17.84 50.07
CA GLY A 818 -17.33 16.56 50.49
C GLY A 818 -17.80 16.03 51.85
N GLN A 819 -18.73 16.71 52.54
CA GLN A 819 -19.19 16.35 53.90
C GLN A 819 -18.05 16.18 54.92
N LEU A 820 -16.98 16.96 54.76
CA LEU A 820 -15.90 16.99 55.75
C LEU A 820 -16.24 17.89 56.93
N LEU A 821 -17.17 18.83 56.74
CA LEU A 821 -17.64 19.77 57.76
C LEU A 821 -19.10 19.45 58.14
N PRO A 822 -19.46 19.58 59.43
CA PRO A 822 -20.83 19.45 59.90
C PRO A 822 -21.66 20.67 59.46
N HIS A 823 -22.98 20.51 59.42
CA HIS A 823 -23.92 21.52 58.94
C HIS A 823 -23.73 22.93 59.54
N PRO A 824 -23.45 23.12 60.85
CA PRO A 824 -23.24 24.45 61.42
C PRO A 824 -22.03 25.19 60.83
N LEU A 825 -20.97 24.47 60.48
CA LEU A 825 -19.75 25.06 59.90
C LEU A 825 -19.91 25.40 58.42
N CYS A 826 -20.95 24.89 57.77
CA CYS A 826 -21.27 25.25 56.39
C CYS A 826 -21.80 26.69 56.30
N HIS A 827 -22.47 27.20 57.35
CA HIS A 827 -22.94 28.59 57.42
C HIS A 827 -21.82 29.62 57.62
N ILE A 828 -20.60 29.19 57.95
CA ILE A 828 -19.43 30.08 57.97
C ILE A 828 -19.20 30.70 56.59
N LEU A 829 -19.56 30.00 55.51
CA LEU A 829 -19.53 30.55 54.14
C LEU A 829 -20.37 31.82 53.99
N GLU A 830 -21.52 31.89 54.65
CA GLU A 830 -22.46 33.00 54.58
C GLU A 830 -22.02 34.15 55.50
N LEU A 831 -21.37 33.83 56.62
CA LEU A 831 -20.91 34.78 57.63
C LEU A 831 -19.51 35.36 57.33
N ALA A 832 -18.67 34.65 56.58
CA ALA A 832 -17.27 35.03 56.32
C ALA A 832 -17.06 36.46 55.77
N PRO A 833 -17.93 37.02 54.91
CA PRO A 833 -17.77 38.40 54.42
C PRO A 833 -17.99 39.47 55.49
N GLU A 834 -18.72 39.16 56.57
CA GLU A 834 -19.09 40.11 57.62
C GLU A 834 -18.12 40.07 58.82
N LEU A 835 -17.26 39.05 58.90
CA LEU A 835 -16.33 38.85 60.01
C LEU A 835 -15.03 39.64 59.84
N THR A 836 -14.48 40.11 60.96
CA THR A 836 -13.15 40.73 60.99
C THR A 836 -12.05 39.69 60.77
N ALA A 837 -10.87 40.12 60.31
CA ALA A 837 -9.73 39.22 60.12
C ALA A 837 -9.33 38.47 61.40
N ASN A 838 -9.47 39.09 62.57
CA ASN A 838 -9.25 38.45 63.87
C ASN A 838 -10.26 37.33 64.13
N GLU A 839 -11.55 37.59 63.94
CA GLU A 839 -12.61 36.60 64.11
C GLU A 839 -12.45 35.45 63.11
N LEU A 840 -12.11 35.74 61.85
CA LEU A 840 -11.84 34.72 60.84
C LEU A 840 -10.67 33.81 61.22
N VAL A 841 -9.59 34.34 61.80
CA VAL A 841 -8.47 33.54 62.29
C VAL A 841 -8.91 32.63 63.44
N GLN A 842 -9.73 33.12 64.38
CA GLN A 842 -10.25 32.30 65.49
C GLN A 842 -11.17 31.19 64.96
N VAL A 843 -12.10 31.52 64.05
CA VAL A 843 -13.02 30.56 63.44
C VAL A 843 -12.25 29.50 62.63
N LEU A 844 -11.25 29.90 61.85
CA LEU A 844 -10.41 28.95 61.11
C LEU A 844 -9.59 28.04 62.03
N ARG A 845 -9.03 28.56 63.12
CA ARG A 845 -8.26 27.75 64.06
C ARG A 845 -9.16 26.78 64.83
N ASP A 846 -10.20 27.30 65.47
CA ASP A 846 -10.96 26.53 66.44
C ASP A 846 -12.06 25.70 65.77
N CYS A 847 -12.73 26.24 64.74
CA CYS A 847 -13.84 25.57 64.08
C CYS A 847 -13.41 24.75 62.86
N LEU A 848 -12.37 25.14 62.11
CA LEU A 848 -11.91 24.38 60.94
C LEU A 848 -10.73 23.46 61.28
N TRP A 849 -9.62 24.02 61.77
CA TRP A 849 -8.36 23.30 61.98
C TRP A 849 -8.46 22.27 63.12
N ASN A 850 -8.83 22.71 64.33
CA ASN A 850 -8.96 21.82 65.48
C ASN A 850 -10.05 20.76 65.26
N TYR A 851 -11.20 21.14 64.67
CA TYR A 851 -12.25 20.19 64.33
C TYR A 851 -11.77 19.08 63.39
N THR A 852 -11.08 19.43 62.29
CA THR A 852 -10.60 18.45 61.29
C THR A 852 -9.40 17.63 61.79
N ARG A 853 -8.59 18.17 62.70
CA ARG A 853 -7.58 17.41 63.44
C ARG A 853 -8.24 16.34 64.31
N ASP A 854 -9.25 16.73 65.08
CA ASP A 854 -9.93 15.82 66.02
C ASP A 854 -10.84 14.82 65.27
N HIS A 855 -11.38 15.22 64.10
CA HIS A 855 -12.22 14.41 63.21
C HIS A 855 -11.53 14.19 61.86
N VAL A 856 -10.48 13.37 61.88
CA VAL A 856 -9.62 13.12 60.71
C VAL A 856 -10.45 12.74 59.47
N PRO A 857 -10.27 13.42 58.32
CA PRO A 857 -10.96 13.06 57.08
C PRO A 857 -10.44 11.72 56.56
N SER A 858 -11.06 10.63 57.03
CA SER A 858 -10.71 9.25 56.68
C SER A 858 -11.81 8.58 55.85
N PRO A 859 -11.46 7.82 54.79
CA PRO A 859 -12.42 7.01 54.04
C PRO A 859 -13.22 6.04 54.91
N ALA A 860 -12.65 5.60 56.05
CA ALA A 860 -13.30 4.66 56.97
C ALA A 860 -14.54 5.25 57.69
N LEU A 861 -14.72 6.58 57.67
CA LEU A 861 -15.85 7.25 58.32
C LEU A 861 -17.13 7.22 57.48
N PHE A 862 -17.08 6.74 56.23
CA PHE A 862 -18.24 6.72 55.35
C PHE A 862 -18.83 5.30 55.29
N THR A 863 -20.12 5.18 55.57
CA THR A 863 -20.87 3.91 55.50
C THR A 863 -21.77 3.89 54.28
N CYS A 864 -21.97 2.70 53.68
CA CYS A 864 -22.71 2.55 52.44
C CYS A 864 -24.20 2.36 52.74
N ASP A 865 -25.04 3.30 52.33
CA ASP A 865 -26.49 3.20 52.46
C ASP A 865 -27.08 2.19 51.47
N SER A 866 -28.33 1.76 51.71
CA SER A 866 -29.08 0.80 50.87
C SER A 866 -29.25 1.22 49.41
N THR A 867 -29.03 2.49 49.07
CA THR A 867 -29.05 3.03 47.70
C THR A 867 -27.65 3.14 47.06
N GLY A 868 -26.60 2.64 47.72
CA GLY A 868 -25.21 2.70 47.25
C GLY A 868 -24.52 4.06 47.45
N ASN A 869 -25.16 4.99 48.19
CA ASN A 869 -24.57 6.29 48.53
C ASN A 869 -23.76 6.16 49.83
N LEU A 870 -22.55 6.71 49.84
CA LEU A 870 -21.69 6.75 51.02
C LEU A 870 -21.97 8.03 51.81
N ASN A 871 -22.58 7.87 52.99
CA ASN A 871 -22.88 8.96 53.92
C ASN A 871 -22.06 8.77 55.21
N LYS A 872 -21.67 9.91 55.80
CA LYS A 872 -20.89 10.00 57.02
C LYS A 872 -21.78 10.01 58.26
#